data_AF-A0AA89BZ92-F1
#
_entry.id   AF-A0AA89BZ92-F1
#
_cell.length_a   1.000
_cell.length_b   1.000
_cell.length_c   1.000
_cell.angle_alpha   90.00
_cell.angle_beta   90.00
_cell.angle_gamma   90.00
#
_symmetry.space_group_name_H-M   'P 1'
#
loop_
_entity.id
_entity.type
_entity.pdbx_description
1 polymer ?
#
loop_
_entity_poly.entity_id
_entity_poly.type
_entity_poly.pdbx_seq_one_letter_code
_entity_poly.pdbx_strand_id
1 'polypeptide(L)'
;MHVPLCINKDQRQQWPNIDDKMVLIDSGSRAEGFNFQSSDFDVMVVFKDFEVIQDPRHWDRSKWSFVLMEKCRTRPGFVRLRVDSHFSSWHVWGVRKLGQNYYLLNNKFKERISSQAKSLGLNWYIHGPCVTAESMRYGENDLAVTLASKTWPIDAVACVHRLLKCGWPSIDVIQAMVNEGCLFVPIGCRTSPNPDVEWRMSFSLSEKRLVGVTSSKTMRLLPAPAAGRTQKICIGDNDGNLQVFGMKRGEVQSVFKASAGKKINRLELGGPVGGVRERIFITAGSEVKGFTKKGKNFLSFDTNLSEPISSMYVEGSELFTSGNFVYNHYHDCKDTNYFLSADKICDVICLPMDKCPEVTPILACQDRVLRVLQDAELLYEVEVPGPPVVMQLYDKTGGDEGDEILYGTSDGRVGLVQIGKLAPSHRWELSNEKRNGGVLALDNFDITSDGVLDLIIGRDDGLVEVYSYDESDEPIHRFKHSLNESVTSVQGGVIATQGYDEIVCATYAGWVSALTSEPHIKESGPDVYHLTDEGRDKIIVLRQELDDLQSKVMTEREKYQQTAASKTAISAVPHFNINDKFVLNREDASYTLSLELQIPIDNVLLQSDVPIDLLDVEKNSAVVSYSACNPEEGNFLLATYRCQANTTRLELKIRSIEGQYGTLQAYVTPRVQPKTCQVIQYQIKPLSLHQRTHVFDDARPLNTIKLSGAFSLAEMHSWVCFCLPELPERTPPGDLITFHFVSTFLDTQLECLYSGSNKTGKKGEAVFRSDNISTISILKDVLTKEATKKKIRLDITYDIAEESIPYTLNLIHPKLEYQLLLAKKVQLIDALKELSVHESDTSFMSGEYKQILEEADDLQAEYKRQPCHLERLYGMITDLYIDKFKFKGQNVKGKVPALLEVLDNYDLQTLVQFFETSA
;
A
#
# COMPACT_ATOMS: atom_id res chain seq x y z
N MET A 1 -16.24 4.36 33.58
CA MET A 1 -15.40 4.45 34.78
C MET A 1 -14.04 3.88 34.38
N HIS A 2 -13.05 4.75 34.16
CA HIS A 2 -11.73 4.39 33.64
C HIS A 2 -10.92 3.58 34.66
N VAL A 3 -10.51 2.37 34.28
CA VAL A 3 -9.35 1.70 34.88
C VAL A 3 -8.52 1.14 33.73
N PRO A 4 -7.51 1.88 33.25
CA PRO A 4 -6.52 1.34 32.33
C PRO A 4 -5.57 0.46 33.15
N LEU A 5 -5.41 -0.81 32.77
CA LEU A 5 -4.20 -1.58 33.09
C LEU A 5 -3.07 -1.11 32.18
N CYS A 6 -2.73 0.18 32.27
CA CYS A 6 -1.35 0.59 32.16
C CYS A 6 -0.67 0.11 33.44
N ILE A 7 0.50 -0.50 33.33
CA ILE A 7 1.37 -0.74 34.48
C ILE A 7 1.66 0.64 35.07
N ASN A 8 0.92 0.98 36.12
CA ASN A 8 1.05 2.27 36.78
C ASN A 8 2.44 2.30 37.45
N LYS A 9 3.03 3.50 37.55
CA LYS A 9 4.32 3.73 38.22
C LYS A 9 4.39 3.09 39.62
N ASP A 10 3.25 2.87 40.26
CA ASP A 10 3.12 2.28 41.59
C ASP A 10 3.25 0.74 41.64
N GLN A 11 3.11 0.01 40.53
CA GLN A 11 3.45 -1.43 40.51
C GLN A 11 4.94 -1.72 40.28
N ARG A 12 5.73 -0.74 39.81
CA ARG A 12 7.20 -0.82 39.89
C ARG A 12 7.70 -0.88 41.34
N GLN A 13 6.90 -0.42 42.30
CA GLN A 13 7.25 -0.43 43.73
C GLN A 13 7.03 -1.78 44.45
N GLN A 14 6.45 -2.80 43.81
CA GLN A 14 6.35 -4.13 44.41
C GLN A 14 7.62 -4.98 44.26
N TRP A 15 8.65 -4.46 43.58
CA TRP A 15 10.01 -4.96 43.68
C TRP A 15 10.83 -4.06 44.61
N PRO A 16 11.15 -4.50 45.84
CA PRO A 16 12.00 -3.70 46.70
C PRO A 16 13.42 -3.65 46.10
N ASN A 17 13.85 -2.45 45.71
CA ASN A 17 15.20 -2.08 45.24
C ASN A 17 15.65 -2.54 43.83
N ILE A 18 14.79 -2.60 42.82
CA ILE A 18 15.20 -2.98 41.44
C ILE A 18 15.55 -1.80 40.51
N ASP A 19 14.99 -0.61 40.71
CA ASP A 19 15.16 0.50 39.74
C ASP A 19 16.62 1.02 39.62
N ASP A 20 17.48 0.81 40.62
CA ASP A 20 18.90 1.22 40.55
C ASP A 20 19.82 0.15 39.91
N LYS A 21 19.38 -1.11 39.83
CA LYS A 21 20.26 -2.27 39.53
C LYS A 21 20.03 -2.92 38.16
N MET A 22 18.95 -2.55 37.46
CA MET A 22 18.61 -3.09 36.15
C MET A 22 18.21 -1.98 35.16
N VAL A 23 18.18 -2.29 33.87
CA VAL A 23 17.53 -1.48 32.82
C VAL A 23 16.49 -2.37 32.16
N LEU A 24 15.27 -1.85 32.06
CA LEU A 24 14.19 -2.47 31.31
C LEU A 24 14.08 -1.82 29.96
N ILE A 25 13.78 -2.66 29.00
CA ILE A 25 13.93 -2.45 27.58
C ILE A 25 12.64 -3.09 27.04
N ASP A 26 11.63 -2.28 26.67
CA ASP A 26 10.23 -2.65 26.33
C ASP A 26 9.99 -2.89 24.83
N SER A 27 9.33 -3.99 24.43
CA SER A 27 9.15 -4.49 23.03
C SER A 27 7.84 -5.16 22.67
N GLY A 28 7.83 -5.65 21.43
CA GLY A 28 6.79 -6.44 20.83
C GLY A 28 5.80 -5.51 20.17
N SER A 29 4.64 -6.06 19.85
CA SER A 29 3.59 -5.35 19.15
C SER A 29 3.20 -4.06 19.89
N ARG A 30 3.24 -4.04 21.23
CA ARG A 30 2.89 -2.85 22.03
C ARG A 30 3.87 -1.68 21.93
N ALA A 31 5.17 -1.95 21.91
CA ALA A 31 6.19 -0.91 21.75
C ALA A 31 6.27 -0.40 20.30
N GLU A 32 5.87 -1.25 19.34
CA GLU A 32 5.67 -0.91 17.93
C GLU A 32 4.34 -0.16 17.67
N GLY A 33 3.55 0.09 18.72
CA GLY A 33 2.34 0.94 18.67
C GLY A 33 1.01 0.19 18.59
N PHE A 34 1.01 -1.15 18.61
CA PHE A 34 -0.19 -1.98 18.58
C PHE A 34 -0.68 -2.32 19.99
N ASN A 35 -1.81 -1.73 20.39
CA ASN A 35 -2.40 -1.89 21.73
C ASN A 35 -3.61 -2.85 21.76
N PHE A 36 -3.51 -4.02 21.13
CA PHE A 36 -4.57 -5.04 21.16
C PHE A 36 -4.47 -5.93 22.40
N GLN A 37 -5.54 -6.65 22.72
CA GLN A 37 -5.61 -7.56 23.86
C GLN A 37 -4.78 -8.85 23.66
N SER A 38 -4.49 -9.20 22.40
CA SER A 38 -3.59 -10.26 21.96
C SER A 38 -2.18 -9.78 21.63
N SER A 39 -1.87 -8.48 21.80
CA SER A 39 -0.51 -7.96 21.58
C SER A 39 0.45 -8.59 22.59
N ASP A 40 1.52 -9.19 22.08
CA ASP A 40 2.65 -9.64 22.89
C ASP A 40 3.28 -8.46 23.65
N PHE A 41 3.72 -8.74 24.87
CA PHE A 41 4.40 -7.78 25.74
C PHE A 41 5.72 -8.38 26.18
N ASP A 42 6.77 -7.80 25.64
CA ASP A 42 8.02 -8.50 25.43
C ASP A 42 9.11 -7.58 26.01
N VAL A 43 9.97 -8.06 26.93
CA VAL A 43 10.87 -7.17 27.72
C VAL A 43 12.28 -7.74 27.86
N MET A 44 13.31 -6.94 27.58
CA MET A 44 14.70 -7.28 27.88
C MET A 44 15.14 -6.62 29.21
N VAL A 45 15.93 -7.36 29.99
CA VAL A 45 16.44 -6.95 31.30
C VAL A 45 17.96 -6.96 31.30
N VAL A 46 18.57 -5.77 31.39
CA VAL A 46 20.03 -5.61 31.48
C VAL A 46 20.44 -5.45 32.94
N PHE A 47 21.27 -6.36 33.45
CA PHE A 47 21.78 -6.30 34.84
C PHE A 47 22.97 -5.35 34.96
N LYS A 48 22.82 -4.26 35.71
CA LYS A 48 23.88 -3.25 35.94
C LYS A 48 24.90 -3.68 37.01
N ASP A 49 24.53 -4.60 37.88
CA ASP A 49 25.37 -5.08 39.00
C ASP A 49 26.58 -5.91 38.53
N PHE A 50 26.57 -6.39 37.28
CA PHE A 50 27.59 -7.30 36.74
C PHE A 50 28.16 -6.73 35.44
N GLU A 51 29.29 -6.03 35.54
CA GLU A 51 29.97 -5.52 34.33
C GLU A 51 30.86 -6.62 33.73
N VAL A 52 30.63 -6.93 32.46
CA VAL A 52 31.47 -7.88 31.71
C VAL A 52 32.69 -7.12 31.18
N ILE A 53 33.88 -7.57 31.55
CA ILE A 53 35.16 -6.94 31.16
C ILE A 53 36.11 -8.00 30.59
N GLN A 54 37.05 -7.59 29.74
CA GLN A 54 38.05 -8.50 29.18
C GLN A 54 39.43 -8.37 29.83
N ASP A 55 39.76 -7.18 30.36
CA ASP A 55 41.04 -6.91 31.03
C ASP A 55 40.81 -6.32 32.44
N PRO A 56 41.14 -7.05 33.52
CA PRO A 56 40.93 -6.60 34.88
C PRO A 56 41.89 -5.48 35.33
N ARG A 57 42.89 -5.10 34.52
CA ARG A 57 43.90 -4.07 34.87
C ARG A 57 43.38 -2.64 34.83
N HIS A 58 42.33 -2.38 34.06
CA HIS A 58 41.75 -1.05 33.85
C HIS A 58 40.44 -0.82 34.63
N TRP A 59 40.08 -1.76 35.52
CA TRP A 59 38.83 -1.73 36.25
C TRP A 59 38.95 -1.05 37.61
N ASP A 60 37.94 -0.25 37.96
CA ASP A 60 37.81 0.39 39.26
C ASP A 60 37.51 -0.66 40.34
N ARG A 61 38.54 -0.98 41.15
CA ARG A 61 38.47 -1.98 42.23
C ARG A 61 37.49 -1.60 43.35
N SER A 62 36.93 -0.39 43.34
CA SER A 62 35.88 0.03 44.28
C SER A 62 34.48 -0.46 43.88
N LYS A 63 34.28 -0.99 42.66
CA LYS A 63 33.02 -1.58 42.18
C LYS A 63 33.04 -3.10 42.34
N TRP A 64 32.04 -3.64 43.05
CA TRP A 64 32.14 -4.91 43.78
C TRP A 64 31.91 -6.21 42.98
N SER A 65 31.50 -6.18 41.71
CA SER A 65 31.28 -7.44 40.94
C SER A 65 31.56 -7.26 39.43
N PHE A 66 32.65 -7.86 38.93
CA PHE A 66 32.94 -7.91 37.48
C PHE A 66 33.02 -9.36 37.00
N VAL A 67 32.71 -9.57 35.72
CA VAL A 67 32.73 -10.87 35.05
C VAL A 67 33.77 -10.82 33.93
N LEU A 68 34.70 -11.76 33.90
CA LEU A 68 35.78 -11.79 32.92
C LEU A 68 35.36 -12.55 31.67
N MET A 69 35.33 -11.88 30.53
CA MET A 69 35.08 -12.50 29.24
C MET A 69 36.30 -13.31 28.76
N GLU A 70 36.08 -14.58 28.42
CA GLU A 70 37.08 -15.47 27.84
C GLU A 70 36.61 -16.00 26.48
N LYS A 71 37.48 -15.90 25.48
CA LYS A 71 37.21 -16.36 24.11
C LYS A 71 36.91 -17.86 24.05
N CYS A 72 35.91 -18.26 23.25
CA CYS A 72 35.80 -19.63 22.75
C CYS A 72 36.62 -19.80 21.46
N ARG A 73 37.52 -20.78 21.44
CA ARG A 73 38.37 -21.06 20.27
C ARG A 73 37.65 -21.81 19.15
N THR A 74 36.45 -22.32 19.41
CA THR A 74 35.70 -23.23 18.55
C THR A 74 34.73 -22.52 17.59
N ARG A 75 34.14 -21.37 17.96
CA ARG A 75 33.23 -20.61 17.08
C ARG A 75 33.25 -19.09 17.37
N PRO A 76 33.41 -18.23 16.34
CA PRO A 76 33.28 -16.77 16.48
C PRO A 76 31.86 -16.37 16.92
N GLY A 77 31.73 -15.32 17.74
CA GLY A 77 30.44 -14.80 18.23
C GLY A 77 29.94 -15.42 19.54
N PHE A 78 30.65 -16.43 20.08
CA PHE A 78 30.37 -17.05 21.39
C PHE A 78 31.55 -16.90 22.34
N VAL A 79 31.25 -16.69 23.62
CA VAL A 79 32.25 -16.48 24.69
C VAL A 79 31.90 -17.27 25.95
N ARG A 80 32.87 -17.43 26.85
CA ARG A 80 32.67 -17.94 28.20
C ARG A 80 32.85 -16.80 29.20
N LEU A 81 31.96 -16.72 30.18
CA LEU A 81 31.97 -15.66 31.19
C LEU A 81 32.57 -16.21 32.49
N ARG A 82 33.84 -15.91 32.73
CA ARG A 82 34.61 -16.34 33.90
C ARG A 82 34.30 -15.46 35.11
N VAL A 83 34.16 -16.07 36.28
CA VAL A 83 33.95 -15.37 37.54
C VAL A 83 35.05 -15.73 38.54
N ASP A 84 35.25 -14.87 39.54
CA ASP A 84 36.23 -15.11 40.60
C ASP A 84 35.70 -16.11 41.62
N SER A 85 36.51 -17.14 41.93
CA SER A 85 36.20 -18.17 42.92
C SER A 85 36.11 -17.65 44.36
N HIS A 86 36.69 -16.48 44.66
CA HIS A 86 36.69 -15.89 46.00
C HIS A 86 35.39 -15.18 46.38
N PHE A 87 34.48 -14.96 45.42
CA PHE A 87 33.18 -14.35 45.67
C PHE A 87 32.11 -15.43 45.90
N SER A 88 31.75 -15.64 47.17
CA SER A 88 30.73 -16.61 47.60
C SER A 88 29.35 -16.36 46.96
N SER A 89 29.07 -15.12 46.53
CA SER A 89 27.82 -14.71 45.87
C SER A 89 27.62 -15.29 44.47
N TRP A 90 28.65 -15.76 43.76
CA TRP A 90 28.47 -16.32 42.41
C TRP A 90 27.87 -17.73 42.38
N HIS A 91 28.05 -18.50 43.46
CA HIS A 91 27.46 -19.83 43.62
C HIS A 91 25.93 -19.79 43.52
N VAL A 92 25.38 -18.65 43.94
CA VAL A 92 23.97 -18.32 43.94
C VAL A 92 23.44 -18.11 42.50
N TRP A 93 24.28 -17.69 41.54
CA TRP A 93 23.93 -17.48 40.11
C TRP A 93 24.26 -18.66 39.19
N GLY A 94 24.87 -19.72 39.72
CA GLY A 94 25.19 -20.95 38.98
C GLY A 94 26.49 -20.84 38.19
N VAL A 95 27.52 -21.52 38.69
CA VAL A 95 28.86 -21.54 38.08
C VAL A 95 29.38 -22.95 37.93
N ARG A 96 30.13 -23.21 36.85
CA ARG A 96 30.80 -24.48 36.61
C ARG A 96 32.30 -24.29 36.54
N LYS A 97 33.03 -25.14 37.26
CA LYS A 97 34.48 -25.20 37.18
C LYS A 97 34.90 -25.92 35.89
N LEU A 98 35.70 -25.26 35.06
CA LEU A 98 36.38 -25.87 33.92
C LEU A 98 37.88 -25.57 34.04
N GLY A 99 38.68 -26.62 34.25
CA GLY A 99 40.10 -26.48 34.59
C GLY A 99 40.30 -25.78 35.93
N GLN A 100 41.09 -24.70 35.94
CA GLN A 100 41.35 -23.89 37.15
C GLN A 100 40.36 -22.74 37.35
N ASN A 101 39.43 -22.52 36.41
CA ASN A 101 38.54 -21.36 36.35
C ASN A 101 37.07 -21.73 36.58
N TYR A 102 36.27 -20.76 37.02
CA TYR A 102 34.82 -20.90 37.19
C TYR A 102 34.09 -20.04 36.17
N TYR A 103 33.06 -20.59 35.53
CA TYR A 103 32.30 -19.92 34.46
C TYR A 103 30.82 -19.88 34.78
N LEU A 104 30.17 -18.77 34.42
CA LEU A 104 28.75 -18.55 34.60
C LEU A 104 27.94 -19.44 33.63
N LEU A 105 26.99 -20.18 34.19
CA LEU A 105 26.13 -21.08 33.43
C LEU A 105 24.93 -20.32 32.85
N ASN A 106 24.73 -20.39 31.54
CA ASN A 106 23.63 -19.68 30.87
C ASN A 106 22.25 -20.18 31.33
N ASN A 107 22.09 -21.49 31.53
CA ASN A 107 20.83 -22.10 31.93
C ASN A 107 20.50 -21.83 33.40
N LYS A 108 21.49 -21.91 34.30
CA LYS A 108 21.27 -21.59 35.72
C LYS A 108 20.98 -20.11 35.94
N PHE A 109 21.57 -19.24 35.12
CA PHE A 109 21.25 -17.81 35.12
C PHE A 109 19.78 -17.57 34.75
N LYS A 110 19.28 -18.20 33.67
CA LYS A 110 17.85 -18.15 33.28
C LYS A 110 16.92 -18.78 34.32
N GLU A 111 17.26 -19.95 34.88
CA GLU A 111 16.47 -20.65 35.90
C GLU A 111 16.30 -19.82 37.18
N ARG A 112 17.34 -19.08 37.58
CA ARG A 112 17.26 -18.23 38.78
C ARG A 112 16.29 -17.06 38.58
N ILE A 113 16.32 -16.41 37.42
CA ILE A 113 15.38 -15.34 37.10
C ILE A 113 13.95 -15.89 37.01
N SER A 114 13.77 -17.05 36.36
CA SER A 114 12.50 -17.78 36.36
C SER A 114 12.00 -18.09 37.79
N SER A 115 12.87 -18.49 38.72
CA SER A 115 12.49 -18.79 40.10
C SER A 115 12.06 -17.55 40.91
N GLN A 116 12.66 -16.39 40.63
CA GLN A 116 12.31 -15.11 41.25
C GLN A 116 11.05 -14.49 40.63
N ALA A 117 10.77 -14.79 39.36
CA ALA A 117 9.53 -14.44 38.68
C ALA A 117 8.35 -15.36 39.09
N LYS A 118 8.61 -16.63 39.43
CA LYS A 118 7.60 -17.57 39.96
C LYS A 118 7.01 -17.15 41.31
N SER A 119 7.76 -16.43 42.16
CA SER A 119 7.21 -15.86 43.41
C SER A 119 6.16 -14.77 43.20
N LEU A 120 5.90 -14.36 41.95
CA LEU A 120 4.86 -13.40 41.57
C LEU A 120 3.59 -14.08 41.00
N GLY A 121 3.49 -15.42 41.05
CA GLY A 121 2.23 -16.15 40.78
C GLY A 121 1.94 -16.51 39.31
N LEU A 122 2.93 -16.47 38.42
CA LEU A 122 2.80 -16.83 37.00
C LEU A 122 3.57 -18.12 36.65
N ASN A 123 3.10 -18.85 35.62
CA ASN A 123 3.80 -20.02 35.09
C ASN A 123 4.88 -19.57 34.09
N TRP A 124 6.14 -19.85 34.41
CA TRP A 124 7.29 -19.48 33.59
C TRP A 124 8.05 -20.70 33.09
N TYR A 125 8.42 -20.71 31.81
CA TYR A 125 9.28 -21.71 31.17
C TYR A 125 10.43 -21.06 30.38
N ILE A 126 11.43 -21.84 29.96
CA ILE A 126 12.60 -21.32 29.22
C ILE A 126 12.42 -21.61 27.73
N HIS A 127 12.45 -20.58 26.89
CA HIS A 127 12.39 -20.70 25.44
C HIS A 127 13.57 -19.95 24.81
N GLY A 128 14.53 -20.70 24.25
CA GLY A 128 15.74 -20.12 23.66
C GLY A 128 16.55 -19.26 24.66
N PRO A 129 16.82 -17.97 24.38
CA PRO A 129 17.49 -17.06 25.30
C PRO A 129 16.55 -16.48 26.38
N CYS A 130 15.23 -16.65 26.24
CA CYS A 130 14.20 -15.98 27.04
C CYS A 130 13.65 -16.89 28.16
N VAL A 131 13.05 -16.25 29.15
CA VAL A 131 12.12 -16.88 30.10
C VAL A 131 10.72 -16.39 29.76
N THR A 132 9.86 -17.29 29.31
CA THR A 132 8.51 -17.00 28.81
C THR A 132 7.49 -17.17 29.93
N ALA A 133 6.59 -16.21 30.12
CA ALA A 133 5.43 -16.31 31.01
C ALA A 133 4.16 -16.55 30.22
N GLU A 134 3.39 -17.56 30.63
CA GLU A 134 2.05 -17.81 30.09
C GLU A 134 1.01 -17.14 31.00
N SER A 135 0.29 -16.15 30.47
CA SER A 135 -0.76 -15.41 31.20
C SER A 135 -2.11 -15.61 30.52
N MET A 136 -3.11 -16.07 31.27
CA MET A 136 -4.49 -16.27 30.76
C MET A 136 -5.15 -14.98 30.22
N ARG A 137 -4.63 -13.79 30.56
CA ARG A 137 -5.19 -12.50 30.11
C ARG A 137 -4.41 -11.79 29.00
N TYR A 138 -3.15 -12.15 28.77
CA TYR A 138 -2.23 -11.35 27.93
C TYR A 138 -1.35 -12.20 26.99
N GLY A 139 -1.61 -13.50 26.85
CA GLY A 139 -0.79 -14.37 26.00
C GLY A 139 0.60 -14.68 26.59
N GLU A 140 1.50 -15.18 25.76
CA GLU A 140 2.90 -15.45 26.10
C GLU A 140 3.71 -14.14 26.15
N ASN A 141 4.55 -13.97 27.18
CA ASN A 141 5.40 -12.79 27.36
C ASN A 141 6.85 -13.23 27.51
N ASP A 142 7.75 -12.80 26.60
CA ASP A 142 9.15 -13.18 26.65
C ASP A 142 10.01 -12.19 27.45
N LEU A 143 10.76 -12.73 28.42
CA LEU A 143 11.77 -11.98 29.18
C LEU A 143 13.19 -12.39 28.76
N ALA A 144 13.88 -11.56 28.00
CA ALA A 144 15.30 -11.79 27.68
C ALA A 144 16.23 -11.14 28.72
N VAL A 145 17.04 -11.94 29.39
CA VAL A 145 17.96 -11.44 30.42
C VAL A 145 19.37 -11.35 29.86
N THR A 146 20.02 -10.20 29.95
CA THR A 146 21.34 -9.97 29.34
C THR A 146 22.33 -9.33 30.31
N LEU A 147 23.62 -9.58 30.06
CA LEU A 147 24.75 -8.88 30.67
C LEU A 147 25.37 -7.92 29.66
N ALA A 148 25.90 -6.78 30.11
CA ALA A 148 26.52 -5.79 29.23
C ALA A 148 28.03 -5.66 29.50
N SER A 149 28.81 -5.48 28.43
CA SER A 149 30.12 -4.85 28.53
C SER A 149 30.01 -3.42 28.02
N LYS A 150 30.63 -2.48 28.73
CA LYS A 150 30.75 -1.07 28.30
C LYS A 150 31.95 -0.82 27.39
N THR A 151 32.70 -1.87 27.08
CA THR A 151 33.91 -1.80 26.28
C THR A 151 33.86 -2.85 25.19
N TRP A 152 34.30 -2.51 23.99
CA TRP A 152 34.39 -3.49 22.92
C TRP A 152 35.33 -4.65 23.27
N PRO A 153 34.90 -5.90 23.05
CA PRO A 153 35.78 -7.03 23.17
C PRO A 153 36.97 -6.96 22.21
N ILE A 154 38.19 -7.14 22.72
CA ILE A 154 39.45 -7.31 21.98
C ILE A 154 39.29 -8.42 20.92
N ASP A 155 38.51 -9.46 21.22
CA ASP A 155 38.25 -10.55 20.27
C ASP A 155 37.33 -10.15 19.11
N ALA A 156 36.56 -9.07 19.27
CA ALA A 156 35.79 -8.41 18.23
C ALA A 156 36.55 -7.23 17.60
N VAL A 157 37.77 -6.89 18.05
CA VAL A 157 38.64 -5.88 17.40
C VAL A 157 39.11 -6.35 16.02
N ALA A 158 39.22 -7.66 15.78
CA ALA A 158 39.44 -8.17 14.43
C ALA A 158 38.24 -7.89 13.50
N CYS A 159 37.04 -7.71 14.05
CA CYS A 159 35.89 -7.16 13.32
C CYS A 159 36.14 -5.69 12.99
N VAL A 160 36.48 -4.87 14.00
CA VAL A 160 36.84 -3.44 13.85
C VAL A 160 37.96 -3.20 12.84
N HIS A 161 39.12 -3.87 12.96
CA HIS A 161 40.23 -3.76 12.00
C HIS A 161 39.87 -4.21 10.59
N ARG A 162 38.94 -5.16 10.46
CA ARG A 162 38.42 -5.61 9.16
C ARG A 162 37.48 -4.55 8.59
N LEU A 163 36.57 -3.99 9.38
CA LEU A 163 35.68 -2.88 9.00
C LEU A 163 36.49 -1.61 8.64
N LEU A 164 37.50 -1.24 9.44
CA LEU A 164 38.43 -0.12 9.18
C LEU A 164 39.24 -0.29 7.89
N LYS A 165 39.63 -1.53 7.55
CA LYS A 165 40.27 -1.84 6.25
C LYS A 165 39.29 -1.87 5.08
N CYS A 166 37.99 -2.03 5.34
CA CYS A 166 36.94 -2.09 4.31
C CYS A 166 36.38 -0.71 3.99
N GLY A 167 36.59 0.29 4.86
CA GLY A 167 36.21 1.69 4.61
C GLY A 167 34.73 1.97 4.81
N TRP A 168 33.93 0.95 5.13
CA TRP A 168 32.60 1.11 5.68
C TRP A 168 32.28 -0.03 6.68
N PRO A 169 31.39 0.23 7.65
CA PRO A 169 30.75 1.52 7.91
C PRO A 169 31.78 2.57 8.36
N SER A 170 31.40 3.84 8.44
CA SER A 170 32.37 4.92 8.67
C SER A 170 33.24 4.65 9.91
N ILE A 171 34.45 5.21 9.96
CA ILE A 171 35.36 5.00 11.10
C ILE A 171 34.69 5.41 12.41
N ASP A 172 33.86 6.45 12.35
CA ASP A 172 33.03 6.91 13.45
C ASP A 172 32.07 5.80 13.87
N VAL A 173 31.32 5.21 12.93
CA VAL A 173 30.43 4.05 13.17
C VAL A 173 31.14 2.94 13.95
N ILE A 174 32.33 2.58 13.49
CA ILE A 174 33.12 1.51 14.10
C ILE A 174 33.60 1.94 15.50
N GLN A 175 33.81 3.23 15.71
CA GLN A 175 34.25 3.82 16.96
C GLN A 175 33.13 3.95 17.98
N ALA A 176 31.93 4.40 17.61
CA ALA A 176 30.84 4.30 18.54
C ALA A 176 30.55 2.81 18.78
N MET A 177 30.72 1.91 17.78
CA MET A 177 30.47 0.45 17.91
C MET A 177 31.28 -0.09 19.06
N VAL A 178 32.51 0.39 19.11
CA VAL A 178 33.46 0.10 20.16
C VAL A 178 33.11 0.76 21.51
N ASN A 179 32.46 1.93 21.50
CA ASN A 179 32.08 2.72 22.68
C ASN A 179 30.76 2.28 23.36
N GLU A 180 29.80 1.69 22.65
CA GLU A 180 28.59 1.11 23.26
C GLU A 180 28.83 -0.27 23.87
N GLY A 181 29.89 -0.95 23.43
CA GLY A 181 30.23 -2.29 23.86
C GLY A 181 29.31 -3.33 23.25
N CYS A 182 28.91 -4.34 24.01
CA CYS A 182 28.08 -5.42 23.47
C CYS A 182 27.27 -6.12 24.55
N LEU A 183 26.16 -6.71 24.13
CA LEU A 183 25.30 -7.52 24.98
C LEU A 183 25.70 -8.99 24.92
N PHE A 184 25.62 -9.66 26.06
CA PHE A 184 25.86 -11.09 26.22
C PHE A 184 24.57 -11.77 26.63
N VAL A 185 24.08 -12.61 25.74
CA VAL A 185 22.80 -13.29 25.88
C VAL A 185 23.04 -14.75 26.32
N PRO A 186 22.26 -15.28 27.28
CA PRO A 186 22.44 -16.60 27.88
C PRO A 186 21.99 -17.73 26.95
N ILE A 187 22.69 -17.86 25.83
CA ILE A 187 22.52 -18.95 24.88
C ILE A 187 23.88 -19.40 24.34
N GLY A 188 24.13 -20.71 24.40
CA GLY A 188 25.35 -21.31 23.88
C GLY A 188 25.18 -21.92 22.51
N CYS A 189 26.30 -22.20 21.85
CA CYS A 189 26.29 -22.81 20.54
C CYS A 189 25.91 -24.29 20.64
N ARG A 190 24.80 -24.73 20.02
CA ARG A 190 24.31 -26.12 20.10
C ARG A 190 25.33 -27.18 19.69
N THR A 191 26.32 -26.81 18.87
CA THR A 191 27.38 -27.72 18.38
C THR A 191 28.68 -27.62 19.19
N SER A 192 28.72 -26.84 20.29
CA SER A 192 29.90 -26.72 21.15
C SER A 192 30.00 -27.89 22.14
N PRO A 193 31.22 -28.31 22.53
CA PRO A 193 31.41 -29.30 23.60
C PRO A 193 30.90 -28.82 24.97
N ASN A 194 30.77 -27.51 25.19
CA ASN A 194 30.40 -26.92 26.48
C ASN A 194 29.35 -25.79 26.30
N PRO A 195 28.17 -26.08 25.70
CA PRO A 195 27.21 -25.06 25.31
C PRO A 195 26.54 -24.38 26.52
N ASP A 196 26.55 -25.01 27.69
CA ASP A 196 25.91 -24.54 28.92
C ASP A 196 26.68 -23.42 29.64
N VAL A 197 27.97 -23.22 29.32
CA VAL A 197 28.80 -22.10 29.83
C VAL A 197 29.06 -21.03 28.78
N GLU A 198 28.49 -21.19 27.59
CA GLU A 198 28.66 -20.26 26.48
C GLU A 198 27.56 -19.22 26.42
N TRP A 199 27.95 -18.02 25.99
CA TRP A 199 27.07 -16.86 25.84
C TRP A 199 27.28 -16.27 24.45
N ARG A 200 26.20 -15.78 23.82
CA ARG A 200 26.24 -15.19 22.47
C ARG A 200 26.37 -13.66 22.56
N MET A 201 27.08 -13.08 21.60
CA MET A 201 27.24 -11.63 21.40
C MET A 201 26.25 -11.13 20.33
N SER A 202 25.57 -9.98 20.54
CA SER A 202 24.43 -9.49 19.73
C SER A 202 24.55 -8.06 19.14
N PHE A 203 24.03 -7.82 17.90
CA PHE A 203 23.98 -6.52 17.15
C PHE A 203 22.88 -6.55 16.01
N SER A 204 21.86 -5.65 15.84
CA SER A 204 20.69 -5.87 14.88
C SER A 204 20.09 -4.68 14.03
N LEU A 205 20.09 -4.77 12.67
CA LEU A 205 19.14 -4.28 11.57
C LEU A 205 19.81 -4.36 10.14
N SER A 206 19.08 -4.64 9.03
CA SER A 206 19.58 -4.71 7.62
C SER A 206 19.26 -3.44 6.77
N GLU A 207 20.11 -3.17 5.75
CA GLU A 207 20.33 -1.84 5.15
C GLU A 207 19.25 -1.28 4.20
N LYS A 208 19.12 0.06 4.18
CA LYS A 208 18.27 0.86 3.27
C LYS A 208 19.12 1.83 2.44
N ARG A 209 18.78 2.02 1.15
CA ARG A 209 19.35 3.08 0.30
C ARG A 209 18.26 4.02 -0.21
N LEU A 210 18.49 5.33 -0.16
CA LEU A 210 17.61 6.33 -0.75
C LEU A 210 18.13 6.77 -2.13
N VAL A 211 17.24 6.80 -3.12
CA VAL A 211 17.42 7.45 -4.44
C VAL A 211 16.40 8.58 -4.61
N GLY A 212 16.36 9.26 -5.77
CA GLY A 212 15.30 10.22 -6.06
C GLY A 212 13.93 9.54 -6.23
N VAL A 213 12.88 10.34 -6.40
CA VAL A 213 11.51 9.83 -6.61
C VAL A 213 11.46 8.87 -7.79
N THR A 214 10.81 7.74 -7.63
CA THR A 214 10.73 6.69 -8.66
C THR A 214 9.37 6.66 -9.32
N SER A 215 9.34 6.21 -10.57
CA SER A 215 8.10 5.88 -11.29
C SER A 215 7.83 4.37 -11.20
N SER A 216 6.63 3.92 -11.57
CA SER A 216 6.30 2.48 -11.59
C SER A 216 7.26 1.70 -12.51
N LYS A 217 7.69 0.51 -12.05
CA LYS A 217 8.65 -0.38 -12.72
C LYS A 217 9.93 0.32 -13.19
N THR A 218 10.52 1.21 -12.39
CA THR A 218 11.84 1.79 -12.69
C THR A 218 13.00 1.10 -11.96
N MET A 219 12.76 -0.05 -11.31
CA MET A 219 13.81 -0.91 -10.74
C MET A 219 13.80 -2.31 -11.37
N ARG A 220 14.99 -2.83 -11.69
CA ARG A 220 15.22 -4.21 -12.12
C ARG A 220 16.46 -4.81 -11.46
N LEU A 221 16.48 -6.14 -11.34
CA LEU A 221 17.67 -6.88 -10.93
C LEU A 221 18.44 -7.39 -12.14
N LEU A 222 19.71 -7.02 -12.25
CA LEU A 222 20.58 -7.61 -13.26
C LEU A 222 20.74 -9.12 -12.99
N PRO A 223 20.79 -9.96 -14.04
CA PRO A 223 20.96 -11.39 -13.89
C PRO A 223 22.21 -11.74 -13.06
N ALA A 224 22.09 -12.77 -12.22
CA ALA A 224 23.20 -13.23 -11.41
C ALA A 224 24.33 -13.76 -12.32
N PRO A 225 25.62 -13.53 -11.98
CA PRO A 225 26.74 -14.10 -12.74
C PRO A 225 26.78 -15.63 -12.74
N ALA A 226 26.18 -16.25 -11.71
CA ALA A 226 25.98 -17.68 -11.54
C ALA A 226 24.83 -17.90 -10.54
N ALA A 227 24.22 -19.09 -10.53
CA ALA A 227 23.14 -19.43 -9.61
C ALA A 227 23.52 -19.16 -8.14
N GLY A 228 22.60 -18.53 -7.40
CA GLY A 228 22.78 -18.17 -5.99
C GLY A 228 23.79 -17.07 -5.70
N ARG A 229 24.39 -16.42 -6.72
CA ARG A 229 25.28 -15.26 -6.52
C ARG A 229 24.50 -13.95 -6.40
N THR A 230 25.11 -13.00 -5.69
CA THR A 230 24.51 -11.68 -5.52
C THR A 230 24.35 -10.96 -6.85
N GLN A 231 23.15 -10.41 -7.03
CA GLN A 231 22.73 -9.60 -8.16
C GLN A 231 23.01 -8.12 -7.88
N LYS A 232 22.74 -7.29 -8.90
CA LYS A 232 22.90 -5.84 -8.82
C LYS A 232 21.56 -5.19 -9.12
N ILE A 233 21.23 -4.18 -8.33
CA ILE A 233 20.04 -3.37 -8.49
C ILE A 233 20.34 -2.30 -9.54
N CYS A 234 19.42 -2.15 -10.48
CA CYS A 234 19.40 -1.06 -11.44
C CYS A 234 18.12 -0.25 -11.22
N ILE A 235 18.26 1.06 -11.00
CA ILE A 235 17.12 1.93 -10.66
C ILE A 235 17.23 3.29 -11.34
N GLY A 236 16.10 3.79 -11.85
CA GLY A 236 15.95 5.11 -12.43
C GLY A 236 15.04 6.03 -11.60
N ASP A 237 15.41 7.30 -11.47
CA ASP A 237 14.62 8.31 -10.77
C ASP A 237 14.08 9.43 -11.67
N ASN A 238 13.21 10.26 -11.10
CA ASN A 238 12.50 11.32 -11.80
C ASN A 238 13.36 12.55 -12.13
N ASP A 239 14.55 12.64 -11.56
CA ASP A 239 15.57 13.63 -11.94
C ASP A 239 16.40 13.15 -13.14
N GLY A 240 16.11 11.95 -13.65
CA GLY A 240 16.78 11.35 -14.78
C GLY A 240 18.09 10.68 -14.42
N ASN A 241 18.33 10.32 -13.16
CA ASN A 241 19.51 9.55 -12.79
C ASN A 241 19.24 8.05 -12.88
N LEU A 242 20.07 7.36 -13.64
CA LEU A 242 20.19 5.91 -13.64
C LEU A 242 21.33 5.51 -12.70
N GLN A 243 21.03 4.67 -11.71
CA GLN A 243 22.00 4.17 -10.74
C GLN A 243 22.03 2.64 -10.81
N VAL A 244 23.24 2.07 -10.86
CA VAL A 244 23.44 0.62 -10.70
C VAL A 244 24.37 0.39 -9.53
N PHE A 245 23.95 -0.45 -8.61
CA PHE A 245 24.72 -0.80 -7.42
C PHE A 245 24.47 -2.25 -7.02
N GLY A 246 25.44 -2.84 -6.34
CA GLY A 246 25.28 -4.14 -5.71
C GLY A 246 25.58 -4.03 -4.22
N MET A 247 25.26 -5.09 -3.49
CA MET A 247 25.65 -5.20 -2.10
C MET A 247 26.91 -6.04 -1.99
N LYS A 248 27.86 -5.61 -1.16
CA LYS A 248 29.04 -6.38 -0.86
C LYS A 248 29.45 -6.17 0.59
N ARG A 249 29.30 -7.21 1.41
CA ARG A 249 29.57 -7.18 2.87
C ARG A 249 28.67 -6.21 3.62
N GLY A 250 27.40 -6.17 3.24
CA GLY A 250 26.47 -5.18 3.79
C GLY A 250 26.85 -3.77 3.41
N GLU A 251 27.28 -3.54 2.16
CA GLU A 251 27.55 -2.18 1.69
C GLU A 251 27.04 -2.00 0.29
N VAL A 252 26.41 -0.85 0.09
CA VAL A 252 26.04 -0.37 -1.22
C VAL A 252 27.30 0.02 -2.01
N GLN A 253 27.65 -0.81 -3.00
CA GLN A 253 28.71 -0.53 -3.93
C GLN A 253 28.15 0.00 -5.25
N SER A 254 28.36 1.30 -5.48
CA SER A 254 28.04 1.92 -6.76
C SER A 254 28.86 1.28 -7.88
N VAL A 255 28.19 0.79 -8.91
CA VAL A 255 28.80 0.25 -10.12
C VAL A 255 28.95 1.36 -11.15
N PHE A 256 27.87 2.09 -11.42
CA PHE A 256 27.91 3.34 -12.18
C PHE A 256 26.68 4.20 -11.88
N LYS A 257 26.79 5.49 -12.20
CA LYS A 257 25.69 6.44 -12.28
C LYS A 257 25.73 7.11 -13.65
N ALA A 258 24.58 7.23 -14.30
CA ALA A 258 24.41 7.93 -15.56
C ALA A 258 23.25 8.91 -15.44
N SER A 259 23.26 9.98 -16.23
CA SER A 259 22.15 10.93 -16.32
C SER A 259 21.51 10.84 -17.70
N ALA A 260 20.19 10.70 -17.72
CA ALA A 260 19.35 10.75 -18.90
C ALA A 260 18.85 12.18 -19.20
N GLY A 261 18.97 13.10 -18.24
CA GLY A 261 18.59 14.52 -18.34
C GLY A 261 17.10 14.84 -18.15
N LYS A 262 16.22 13.84 -18.31
CA LYS A 262 14.76 13.93 -18.10
C LYS A 262 14.31 12.79 -17.20
N LYS A 263 13.13 12.92 -16.60
CA LYS A 263 12.44 11.88 -15.81
C LYS A 263 12.53 10.51 -16.48
N ILE A 264 12.99 9.51 -15.73
CA ILE A 264 12.95 8.11 -16.19
C ILE A 264 11.56 7.55 -15.91
N ASN A 265 10.82 7.22 -16.96
CA ASN A 265 9.45 6.73 -16.83
C ASN A 265 9.37 5.21 -16.70
N ARG A 266 10.24 4.46 -17.40
CA ARG A 266 10.30 3.00 -17.38
C ARG A 266 11.74 2.52 -17.49
N LEU A 267 12.02 1.37 -16.85
CA LEU A 267 13.30 0.67 -16.94
C LEU A 267 13.04 -0.81 -17.22
N GLU A 268 13.64 -1.34 -18.28
CA GLU A 268 13.54 -2.76 -18.63
C GLU A 268 14.90 -3.36 -18.94
N LEU A 269 14.98 -4.68 -18.77
CA LEU A 269 16.14 -5.46 -19.18
C LEU A 269 15.85 -6.15 -20.51
N GLY A 270 16.75 -5.96 -21.48
CA GLY A 270 16.69 -6.62 -22.79
C GLY A 270 17.89 -7.53 -23.02
N GLY A 271 17.76 -8.41 -24.01
CA GLY A 271 18.75 -9.39 -24.43
C GLY A 271 18.31 -10.09 -25.71
N PRO A 272 19.10 -11.07 -26.21
CA PRO A 272 18.68 -11.92 -27.32
C PRO A 272 17.36 -12.65 -27.01
N VAL A 273 16.57 -12.98 -28.03
CA VAL A 273 15.34 -13.77 -27.90
C VAL A 273 15.65 -15.11 -27.22
N GLY A 274 14.86 -15.47 -26.19
CA GLY A 274 15.11 -16.65 -25.34
C GLY A 274 16.42 -16.62 -24.53
N GLY A 275 17.14 -15.49 -24.54
CA GLY A 275 18.47 -15.34 -23.96
C GLY A 275 18.49 -14.54 -22.65
N VAL A 276 19.69 -14.41 -22.08
CA VAL A 276 19.89 -13.64 -20.85
C VAL A 276 19.69 -12.15 -21.09
N ARG A 277 18.75 -11.55 -20.35
CA ARG A 277 18.42 -10.12 -20.40
C ARG A 277 19.32 -9.30 -19.48
N GLU A 278 20.45 -8.79 -19.99
CA GLU A 278 21.46 -8.05 -19.21
C GLU A 278 21.74 -6.61 -19.70
N ARG A 279 21.06 -6.17 -20.77
CA ARG A 279 21.15 -4.80 -21.28
C ARG A 279 20.05 -3.96 -20.64
N ILE A 280 20.44 -2.80 -20.10
CA ILE A 280 19.51 -1.91 -19.41
C ILE A 280 18.95 -0.92 -20.43
N PHE A 281 17.64 -0.86 -20.56
CA PHE A 281 16.95 0.14 -21.36
C PHE A 281 16.17 1.06 -20.43
N ILE A 282 16.21 2.37 -20.69
CA ILE A 282 15.42 3.37 -19.97
C ILE A 282 14.69 4.27 -20.97
N THR A 283 13.52 4.75 -20.57
CA THR A 283 12.78 5.79 -21.30
C THR A 283 12.94 7.13 -20.60
N ALA A 284 13.22 8.19 -21.37
CA ALA A 284 13.36 9.55 -20.84
C ALA A 284 12.79 10.58 -21.83
N GLY A 285 11.56 11.05 -21.58
CA GLY A 285 10.80 11.80 -22.59
C GLY A 285 10.43 10.88 -23.76
N SER A 286 10.71 11.31 -25.00
CA SER A 286 10.52 10.52 -26.23
C SER A 286 11.72 9.63 -26.59
N GLU A 287 12.78 9.62 -25.77
CA GLU A 287 14.01 8.89 -26.06
C GLU A 287 14.08 7.56 -25.32
N VAL A 288 14.61 6.53 -25.98
CA VAL A 288 15.04 5.27 -25.39
C VAL A 288 16.56 5.23 -25.34
N LYS A 289 17.14 5.00 -24.15
CA LYS A 289 18.59 4.89 -23.95
C LYS A 289 18.97 3.49 -23.48
N GLY A 290 19.98 2.91 -24.10
CA GLY A 290 20.49 1.57 -23.79
C GLY A 290 21.88 1.61 -23.17
N PHE A 291 22.04 0.94 -22.03
CA PHE A 291 23.27 0.85 -21.27
C PHE A 291 23.71 -0.61 -21.09
N THR A 292 25.00 -0.84 -21.23
CA THR A 292 25.59 -2.11 -20.81
C THR A 292 25.55 -2.23 -19.29
N LYS A 293 25.64 -3.45 -18.73
CA LYS A 293 25.78 -3.69 -17.28
C LYS A 293 26.98 -2.98 -16.61
N LYS A 294 27.91 -2.43 -17.40
CA LYS A 294 29.08 -1.66 -16.96
C LYS A 294 28.90 -0.13 -17.11
N GLY A 295 27.75 0.34 -17.58
CA GLY A 295 27.43 1.77 -17.71
C GLY A 295 27.81 2.43 -19.04
N LYS A 296 28.41 1.70 -19.99
CA LYS A 296 28.60 2.23 -21.35
C LYS A 296 27.24 2.39 -22.04
N ASN A 297 26.89 3.62 -22.43
CA ASN A 297 25.77 3.90 -23.33
C ASN A 297 26.11 3.34 -24.72
N PHE A 298 25.24 2.49 -25.26
CA PHE A 298 25.39 1.90 -26.60
C PHE A 298 24.23 2.23 -27.55
N LEU A 299 23.13 2.79 -27.02
CA LEU A 299 21.96 3.15 -27.80
C LEU A 299 21.37 4.45 -27.25
N SER A 300 21.06 5.38 -28.14
CA SER A 300 20.23 6.55 -27.82
C SER A 300 19.34 6.78 -29.03
N PHE A 301 18.09 6.38 -28.91
CA PHE A 301 17.11 6.37 -29.98
C PHE A 301 16.00 7.36 -29.66
N ASP A 302 15.84 8.38 -30.50
CA ASP A 302 14.69 9.28 -30.43
C ASP A 302 13.56 8.70 -31.27
N THR A 303 12.45 8.38 -30.61
CA THR A 303 11.26 7.82 -31.27
C THR A 303 10.49 8.88 -32.06
N ASN A 304 10.82 10.17 -31.90
CA ASN A 304 10.07 11.30 -32.45
C ASN A 304 8.58 11.33 -32.02
N LEU A 305 8.24 10.64 -30.93
CA LEU A 305 6.90 10.71 -30.36
C LEU A 305 6.63 12.12 -29.81
N SER A 306 5.41 12.61 -30.05
CA SER A 306 4.97 13.92 -29.54
C SER A 306 4.77 13.93 -28.02
N GLU A 307 4.58 12.76 -27.43
CA GLU A 307 4.40 12.57 -25.99
C GLU A 307 5.53 11.73 -25.37
N PRO A 308 5.80 11.88 -24.07
CA PRO A 308 6.74 11.02 -23.36
C PRO A 308 6.31 9.55 -23.41
N ILE A 309 7.28 8.66 -23.53
CA ILE A 309 7.05 7.21 -23.46
C ILE A 309 6.69 6.86 -22.01
N SER A 310 5.51 6.29 -21.80
CA SER A 310 4.96 5.87 -20.51
C SER A 310 5.38 4.43 -20.16
N SER A 311 5.40 3.54 -21.15
CA SER A 311 5.82 2.15 -20.99
C SER A 311 6.62 1.63 -22.18
N MET A 312 7.39 0.57 -21.95
CA MET A 312 8.13 -0.13 -22.99
C MET A 312 8.31 -1.60 -22.66
N TYR A 313 8.53 -2.41 -23.70
CA TYR A 313 9.00 -3.78 -23.63
C TYR A 313 10.10 -4.00 -24.67
N VAL A 314 11.12 -4.79 -24.34
CA VAL A 314 12.28 -5.02 -25.21
C VAL A 314 12.62 -6.49 -25.26
N GLU A 315 12.71 -7.05 -26.48
CA GLU A 315 13.13 -8.43 -26.71
C GLU A 315 13.87 -8.55 -28.04
N GLY A 316 15.11 -9.05 -28.00
CA GLY A 316 15.95 -9.12 -29.18
C GLY A 316 16.19 -7.75 -29.82
N SER A 317 15.84 -7.63 -31.10
CA SER A 317 15.85 -6.40 -31.90
C SER A 317 14.54 -5.62 -31.83
N GLU A 318 13.50 -6.18 -31.21
CA GLU A 318 12.18 -5.58 -31.14
C GLU A 318 12.07 -4.67 -29.92
N LEU A 319 11.57 -3.47 -30.16
CA LEU A 319 11.30 -2.44 -29.16
C LEU A 319 9.84 -2.02 -29.28
N PHE A 320 9.08 -2.23 -28.22
CA PHE A 320 7.69 -1.83 -28.10
C PHE A 320 7.61 -0.66 -27.13
N THR A 321 6.94 0.41 -27.53
CA THR A 321 6.79 1.62 -26.71
C THR A 321 5.35 2.10 -26.74
N SER A 322 4.88 2.62 -25.62
CA SER A 322 3.58 3.28 -25.53
C SER A 322 3.72 4.68 -24.94
N GLY A 323 2.94 5.62 -25.47
CA GLY A 323 2.63 6.90 -24.83
C GLY A 323 1.33 6.78 -24.01
N ASN A 324 0.51 7.83 -24.01
CA ASN A 324 -0.83 7.74 -23.43
C ASN A 324 -1.78 6.99 -24.38
N PHE A 325 -1.77 7.26 -25.67
CA PHE A 325 -2.72 6.62 -26.62
C PHE A 325 -2.03 5.92 -27.77
N VAL A 326 -0.78 6.27 -28.02
CA VAL A 326 -0.01 5.78 -29.14
C VAL A 326 0.82 4.58 -28.70
N TYR A 327 0.73 3.50 -29.47
CA TYR A 327 1.65 2.37 -29.42
C TYR A 327 2.49 2.36 -30.69
N ASN A 328 3.80 2.14 -30.53
CA ASN A 328 4.73 1.93 -31.63
C ASN A 328 5.59 0.69 -31.38
N HIS A 329 5.91 -0.01 -32.45
CA HIS A 329 6.81 -1.14 -32.51
C HIS A 329 7.93 -0.83 -33.51
N TYR A 330 9.16 -0.94 -33.03
CA TYR A 330 10.36 -0.73 -33.80
C TYR A 330 11.19 -2.00 -33.90
N HIS A 331 11.63 -2.33 -35.11
CA HIS A 331 12.63 -3.35 -35.38
C HIS A 331 13.97 -2.66 -35.67
N ASP A 332 15.00 -2.90 -34.85
CA ASP A 332 16.32 -2.25 -35.01
C ASP A 332 16.22 -0.71 -35.13
N CYS A 333 15.41 -0.11 -34.26
CA CYS A 333 15.13 1.35 -34.23
C CYS A 333 14.49 1.90 -35.51
N LYS A 334 13.86 1.05 -36.33
CA LYS A 334 13.04 1.44 -37.47
C LYS A 334 11.57 1.18 -37.17
N ASP A 335 10.75 2.20 -37.36
CA ASP A 335 9.31 2.11 -37.15
C ASP A 335 8.72 1.02 -38.06
N THR A 336 7.98 0.09 -37.47
CA THR A 336 7.47 -1.11 -38.13
C THR A 336 5.95 -1.17 -38.04
N ASN A 337 5.40 -1.00 -36.84
CA ASN A 337 3.97 -1.03 -36.59
C ASN A 337 3.53 0.14 -35.69
N TYR A 338 2.31 0.62 -35.90
CA TYR A 338 1.69 1.71 -35.17
C TYR A 338 0.24 1.35 -34.84
N PHE A 339 -0.18 1.63 -33.61
CA PHE A 339 -1.57 1.49 -33.18
C PHE A 339 -2.01 2.69 -32.35
N LEU A 340 -3.21 3.20 -32.63
CA LEU A 340 -3.84 4.26 -31.86
C LEU A 340 -4.97 3.66 -31.01
N SER A 341 -4.73 3.54 -29.71
CA SER A 341 -5.73 3.04 -28.77
C SER A 341 -6.87 4.03 -28.58
N ALA A 342 -8.09 3.50 -28.41
CA ALA A 342 -9.29 4.27 -28.12
C ALA A 342 -9.25 4.91 -26.73
N ASP A 343 -8.52 4.30 -25.78
CA ASP A 343 -8.30 4.80 -24.43
C ASP A 343 -6.82 4.73 -24.03
N LYS A 344 -6.50 5.30 -22.86
CA LYS A 344 -5.15 5.43 -22.36
C LYS A 344 -4.50 4.05 -22.14
N ILE A 345 -3.30 3.87 -22.67
CA ILE A 345 -2.43 2.71 -22.49
C ILE A 345 -1.65 2.91 -21.17
N CYS A 346 -1.76 1.95 -20.28
CA CYS A 346 -1.10 1.94 -18.97
C CYS A 346 0.19 1.12 -18.96
N ASP A 347 0.20 -0.03 -19.66
CA ASP A 347 1.37 -0.89 -19.79
C ASP A 347 1.37 -1.63 -21.13
N VAL A 348 2.56 -2.06 -21.57
CA VAL A 348 2.76 -2.84 -22.80
C VAL A 348 3.67 -4.03 -22.53
N ILE A 349 3.30 -5.19 -23.05
CA ILE A 349 4.13 -6.40 -23.03
C ILE A 349 3.97 -7.13 -24.37
N CYS A 350 4.91 -8.01 -24.71
CA CYS A 350 4.78 -8.90 -25.87
C CYS A 350 4.94 -10.34 -25.41
N LEU A 351 4.18 -11.26 -26.02
CA LEU A 351 4.42 -12.68 -25.83
C LEU A 351 5.88 -13.02 -26.23
N PRO A 352 6.52 -13.95 -25.52
CA PRO A 352 7.91 -14.34 -25.69
C PRO A 352 8.13 -14.96 -27.07
N MET A 353 8.99 -14.34 -27.88
CA MET A 353 9.17 -14.72 -29.28
C MET A 353 9.86 -16.07 -29.51
N ASP A 354 10.47 -16.65 -28.49
CA ASP A 354 11.05 -18.01 -28.54
C ASP A 354 9.99 -19.11 -28.46
N LYS A 355 8.84 -18.83 -27.83
CA LYS A 355 7.70 -19.77 -27.74
C LYS A 355 6.55 -19.39 -28.69
N CYS A 356 6.29 -18.09 -28.82
CA CYS A 356 5.27 -17.51 -29.70
C CYS A 356 5.95 -16.74 -30.84
N PRO A 357 6.22 -17.36 -32.00
CA PRO A 357 7.01 -16.73 -33.07
C PRO A 357 6.33 -15.52 -33.73
N GLU A 358 5.01 -15.39 -33.58
CA GLU A 358 4.25 -14.23 -34.06
C GLU A 358 4.33 -13.09 -33.04
N VAL A 359 4.68 -11.89 -33.51
CA VAL A 359 4.78 -10.70 -32.66
C VAL A 359 3.37 -10.32 -32.17
N THR A 360 3.10 -10.70 -30.92
CA THR A 360 1.78 -10.55 -30.29
C THR A 360 1.91 -9.61 -29.09
N PRO A 361 1.85 -8.30 -29.30
CA PRO A 361 1.88 -7.31 -28.23
C PRO A 361 0.49 -7.18 -27.57
N ILE A 362 0.50 -6.98 -26.26
CA ILE A 362 -0.70 -6.78 -25.44
C ILE A 362 -0.60 -5.39 -24.81
N LEU A 363 -1.68 -4.62 -24.92
CA LEU A 363 -1.81 -3.29 -24.33
C LEU A 363 -2.80 -3.34 -23.17
N ALA A 364 -2.35 -2.99 -21.96
CA ALA A 364 -3.25 -2.74 -20.85
C ALA A 364 -3.84 -1.35 -21.00
N CYS A 365 -5.17 -1.24 -21.06
CA CYS A 365 -5.84 0.03 -21.29
C CYS A 365 -6.80 0.39 -20.16
N GLN A 366 -6.90 1.69 -19.87
CA GLN A 366 -7.64 2.27 -18.74
C GLN A 366 -9.13 1.91 -18.74
N ASP A 367 -9.69 1.53 -19.89
CA ASP A 367 -11.08 1.12 -20.08
C ASP A 367 -11.39 -0.33 -19.70
N ARG A 368 -10.58 -0.93 -18.82
CA ARG A 368 -10.79 -2.28 -18.27
C ARG A 368 -10.64 -3.39 -19.31
N VAL A 369 -9.78 -3.17 -20.31
CA VAL A 369 -9.47 -4.18 -21.32
C VAL A 369 -7.97 -4.36 -21.53
N LEU A 370 -7.57 -5.59 -21.85
CA LEU A 370 -6.28 -5.88 -22.46
C LEU A 370 -6.51 -6.04 -23.97
N ARG A 371 -5.89 -5.19 -24.78
CA ARG A 371 -5.97 -5.26 -26.25
C ARG A 371 -4.87 -6.16 -26.77
N VAL A 372 -5.24 -7.29 -27.35
CA VAL A 372 -4.30 -8.23 -27.97
C VAL A 372 -4.16 -7.84 -29.43
N LEU A 373 -2.95 -7.46 -29.84
CA LEU A 373 -2.66 -7.15 -31.23
C LEU A 373 -1.84 -8.28 -31.86
N GLN A 374 -1.88 -8.34 -33.19
CA GLN A 374 -0.91 -9.05 -34.00
C GLN A 374 -0.31 -8.01 -34.95
N ASP A 375 0.99 -7.78 -34.82
CA ASP A 375 1.68 -6.65 -35.47
C ASP A 375 1.06 -5.28 -35.13
N ALA A 376 0.19 -4.75 -35.98
CA ALA A 376 -0.52 -3.48 -35.82
C ALA A 376 -2.05 -3.63 -35.72
N GLU A 377 -2.59 -4.84 -35.91
CA GLU A 377 -4.02 -5.09 -35.99
C GLU A 377 -4.56 -5.62 -34.65
N LEU A 378 -5.69 -5.07 -34.20
CA LEU A 378 -6.40 -5.55 -33.03
C LEU A 378 -7.03 -6.91 -33.34
N LEU A 379 -6.57 -7.97 -32.67
CA LEU A 379 -7.15 -9.32 -32.80
C LEU A 379 -8.46 -9.42 -32.02
N TYR A 380 -8.40 -9.14 -30.72
CA TYR A 380 -9.55 -9.14 -29.82
C TYR A 380 -9.21 -8.39 -28.51
N GLU A 381 -10.23 -8.13 -27.71
CA GLU A 381 -10.10 -7.50 -26.39
C GLU A 381 -10.38 -8.54 -25.28
N VAL A 382 -9.61 -8.47 -24.20
CA VAL A 382 -9.81 -9.25 -22.98
C VAL A 382 -10.41 -8.33 -21.93
N GLU A 383 -11.62 -8.65 -21.45
CA GLU A 383 -12.26 -7.89 -20.39
C GLU A 383 -11.63 -8.22 -19.04
N VAL A 384 -11.35 -7.20 -18.24
CA VAL A 384 -10.79 -7.36 -16.89
C VAL A 384 -11.65 -6.60 -15.87
N PRO A 385 -11.68 -7.03 -14.59
CA PRO A 385 -12.63 -6.52 -13.60
C PRO A 385 -12.42 -5.05 -13.17
N GLY A 386 -11.26 -4.48 -13.47
CA GLY A 386 -10.88 -3.10 -13.15
C GLY A 386 -9.78 -2.60 -14.08
N PRO A 387 -9.46 -1.30 -14.09
CA PRO A 387 -8.47 -0.74 -15.02
C PRO A 387 -7.08 -1.37 -14.84
N PRO A 388 -6.56 -2.13 -15.80
CA PRO A 388 -5.23 -2.75 -15.71
C PRO A 388 -4.14 -1.68 -15.79
N VAL A 389 -3.18 -1.73 -14.89
CA VAL A 389 -2.09 -0.74 -14.78
C VAL A 389 -0.68 -1.35 -14.87
N VAL A 390 -0.57 -2.66 -14.67
CA VAL A 390 0.70 -3.39 -14.79
C VAL A 390 0.46 -4.79 -15.35
N MET A 391 1.38 -5.24 -16.21
CA MET A 391 1.41 -6.61 -16.73
C MET A 391 2.78 -7.25 -16.53
N GLN A 392 2.80 -8.58 -16.44
CA GLN A 392 4.01 -9.39 -16.34
C GLN A 392 3.77 -10.76 -17.01
N LEU A 393 4.77 -11.30 -17.71
CA LEU A 393 4.69 -12.69 -18.19
C LEU A 393 4.66 -13.64 -16.99
N TYR A 394 3.72 -14.59 -16.99
CA TYR A 394 3.67 -15.64 -15.97
C TYR A 394 4.97 -16.45 -16.00
N ASP A 395 5.52 -16.81 -14.84
CA ASP A 395 6.81 -17.50 -14.70
C ASP A 395 7.98 -16.86 -15.46
N LYS A 396 7.92 -15.54 -15.70
CA LYS A 396 8.89 -14.77 -16.52
C LYS A 396 9.00 -15.21 -17.99
N THR A 397 8.30 -16.27 -18.40
CA THR A 397 8.40 -16.89 -19.72
C THR A 397 7.04 -17.14 -20.38
N GLY A 398 5.96 -16.64 -19.79
CA GLY A 398 4.59 -16.78 -20.27
C GLY A 398 3.96 -18.14 -19.98
N GLY A 399 4.36 -18.82 -18.90
CA GLY A 399 3.98 -20.22 -18.66
C GLY A 399 4.64 -21.18 -19.65
N ASP A 400 4.17 -22.43 -19.72
CA ASP A 400 4.77 -23.47 -20.56
C ASP A 400 4.74 -23.13 -22.05
N GLU A 401 3.58 -22.71 -22.55
CA GLU A 401 3.33 -22.38 -23.96
C GLU A 401 3.72 -20.94 -24.33
N GLY A 402 4.02 -20.09 -23.34
CA GLY A 402 4.42 -18.70 -23.55
C GLY A 402 3.26 -17.71 -23.67
N ASP A 403 2.02 -18.16 -23.57
CA ASP A 403 0.82 -17.36 -23.81
C ASP A 403 0.12 -16.86 -22.53
N GLU A 404 0.74 -16.97 -21.35
CA GLU A 404 0.11 -16.61 -20.08
C GLU A 404 0.64 -15.29 -19.48
N ILE A 405 -0.28 -14.41 -19.11
CA ILE A 405 0.00 -13.05 -18.64
C ILE A 405 -0.70 -12.79 -17.31
N LEU A 406 0.08 -12.28 -16.35
CA LEU A 406 -0.42 -11.69 -15.12
C LEU A 406 -0.74 -10.21 -15.34
N TYR A 407 -1.90 -9.77 -14.85
CA TYR A 407 -2.27 -8.36 -14.81
C TYR A 407 -2.61 -7.92 -13.39
N GLY A 408 -2.31 -6.66 -13.07
CA GLY A 408 -2.72 -5.99 -11.85
C GLY A 408 -3.53 -4.74 -12.17
N THR A 409 -4.61 -4.50 -11.42
CA THR A 409 -5.53 -3.39 -11.66
C THR A 409 -5.35 -2.24 -10.67
N SER A 410 -5.82 -1.05 -11.05
CA SER A 410 -5.78 0.14 -10.21
C SER A 410 -6.65 0.02 -8.96
N ASP A 411 -7.69 -0.81 -8.97
CA ASP A 411 -8.55 -1.08 -7.81
C ASP A 411 -8.08 -2.30 -6.98
N GLY A 412 -6.88 -2.83 -7.26
CA GLY A 412 -6.20 -3.78 -6.39
C GLY A 412 -6.46 -5.26 -6.69
N ARG A 413 -7.07 -5.59 -7.83
CA ARG A 413 -7.26 -6.97 -8.28
C ARG A 413 -6.05 -7.46 -9.06
N VAL A 414 -5.83 -8.76 -9.05
CA VAL A 414 -4.79 -9.42 -9.85
C VAL A 414 -5.41 -10.61 -10.55
N GLY A 415 -5.02 -10.90 -11.79
CA GLY A 415 -5.50 -12.09 -12.49
C GLY A 415 -4.46 -12.66 -13.43
N LEU A 416 -4.68 -13.92 -13.80
CA LEU A 416 -3.93 -14.65 -14.80
C LEU A 416 -4.83 -14.95 -15.99
N VAL A 417 -4.39 -14.55 -17.18
CA VAL A 417 -5.10 -14.82 -18.43
C VAL A 417 -4.17 -15.50 -19.43
N GLN A 418 -4.69 -16.53 -20.10
CA GLN A 418 -4.06 -17.16 -21.25
C GLN A 418 -4.55 -16.48 -22.54
N ILE A 419 -3.61 -16.07 -23.39
CA ILE A 419 -3.84 -15.37 -24.65
C ILE A 419 -3.90 -16.40 -25.78
N GLY A 420 -5.10 -16.92 -26.04
CA GLY A 420 -5.32 -17.84 -27.15
C GLY A 420 -5.28 -17.16 -28.53
N LYS A 421 -5.34 -17.95 -29.61
CA LYS A 421 -5.31 -17.39 -30.98
C LYS A 421 -6.57 -16.62 -31.39
N LEU A 422 -7.72 -16.97 -30.80
CA LEU A 422 -9.03 -16.42 -31.18
C LEU A 422 -9.78 -15.78 -30.00
N ALA A 423 -9.47 -16.20 -28.78
CA ALA A 423 -10.15 -15.76 -27.58
C ALA A 423 -9.24 -15.97 -26.36
N PRO A 424 -9.40 -15.16 -25.31
CA PRO A 424 -8.68 -15.37 -24.05
C PRO A 424 -9.31 -16.49 -23.22
N SER A 425 -8.52 -17.04 -22.29
CA SER A 425 -9.01 -17.92 -21.23
C SER A 425 -8.56 -17.40 -19.87
N HIS A 426 -9.50 -17.00 -19.01
CA HIS A 426 -9.21 -16.59 -17.63
C HIS A 426 -8.89 -17.83 -16.80
N ARG A 427 -7.72 -17.83 -16.15
CA ARG A 427 -7.29 -18.93 -15.26
C ARG A 427 -7.84 -18.72 -13.86
N TRP A 428 -7.52 -17.58 -13.27
CA TRP A 428 -7.97 -17.19 -11.94
C TRP A 428 -7.94 -15.67 -11.78
N GLU A 429 -8.68 -15.19 -10.78
CA GLU A 429 -8.70 -13.78 -10.34
C GLU A 429 -8.59 -13.75 -8.81
N LEU A 430 -7.67 -12.94 -8.30
CA LEU A 430 -7.61 -12.52 -6.90
C LEU A 430 -8.50 -11.29 -6.70
N SER A 431 -9.60 -11.48 -5.96
CA SER A 431 -10.48 -10.41 -5.49
C SER A 431 -9.76 -9.50 -4.49
N ASN A 432 -10.21 -8.24 -4.36
CA ASN A 432 -9.65 -7.28 -3.41
C ASN A 432 -10.56 -7.06 -2.18
N GLU A 433 -11.01 -8.15 -1.55
CA GLU A 433 -11.95 -8.12 -0.41
C GLU A 433 -11.45 -7.31 0.78
N LYS A 434 -10.12 -7.23 0.95
CA LYS A 434 -9.47 -6.47 2.03
C LYS A 434 -9.31 -4.98 1.69
N ARG A 435 -9.74 -4.54 0.50
CA ARG A 435 -9.63 -3.15 0.02
C ARG A 435 -8.19 -2.64 0.08
N ASN A 436 -7.25 -3.49 -0.30
CA ASN A 436 -5.85 -3.12 -0.41
C ASN A 436 -5.66 -2.12 -1.58
N GLY A 437 -4.52 -1.44 -1.59
CA GLY A 437 -4.15 -0.50 -2.65
C GLY A 437 -4.11 -1.11 -4.06
N GLY A 438 -4.07 -0.24 -5.06
CA GLY A 438 -3.90 -0.60 -6.46
C GLY A 438 -2.55 -1.28 -6.70
N VAL A 439 -2.48 -2.16 -7.70
CA VAL A 439 -1.27 -2.95 -7.96
C VAL A 439 -0.32 -2.17 -8.86
N LEU A 440 0.91 -1.91 -8.42
CA LEU A 440 1.89 -1.12 -9.18
C LEU A 440 3.05 -1.96 -9.74
N ALA A 441 3.29 -3.13 -9.16
CA ALA A 441 4.39 -4.01 -9.55
C ALA A 441 4.06 -5.49 -9.28
N LEU A 442 4.55 -6.34 -10.17
CA LEU A 442 4.42 -7.80 -10.12
C LEU A 442 5.79 -8.42 -10.44
N ASP A 443 6.13 -9.53 -9.81
CA ASP A 443 7.25 -10.39 -10.19
C ASP A 443 6.96 -11.86 -9.83
N ASN A 444 7.65 -12.79 -10.50
CA ASN A 444 7.60 -14.22 -10.18
C ASN A 444 8.96 -14.70 -9.70
N PHE A 445 9.05 -15.19 -8.47
CA PHE A 445 10.30 -15.68 -7.89
C PHE A 445 10.03 -16.71 -6.79
N ASP A 446 10.73 -17.83 -6.83
CA ASP A 446 10.66 -18.90 -5.83
C ASP A 446 11.31 -18.44 -4.51
N ILE A 447 10.56 -17.73 -3.68
CA ILE A 447 11.00 -17.23 -2.36
C ILE A 447 10.75 -18.29 -1.27
N THR A 448 9.81 -19.21 -1.51
CA THR A 448 9.52 -20.34 -0.62
C THR A 448 10.53 -21.48 -0.75
N SER A 449 11.34 -21.47 -1.81
CA SER A 449 12.32 -22.50 -2.17
C SER A 449 11.69 -23.88 -2.39
N ASP A 450 10.46 -23.94 -2.90
CA ASP A 450 9.75 -25.18 -3.19
C ASP A 450 9.92 -25.66 -4.64
N GLY A 451 10.61 -24.87 -5.47
CA GLY A 451 10.89 -25.16 -6.88
C GLY A 451 9.85 -24.60 -7.86
N VAL A 452 8.77 -23.99 -7.37
CA VAL A 452 7.75 -23.29 -8.15
C VAL A 452 7.89 -21.78 -7.90
N LEU A 453 7.68 -20.95 -8.92
CA LEU A 453 7.82 -19.51 -8.75
C LEU A 453 6.62 -18.94 -7.99
N ASP A 454 6.87 -18.23 -6.90
CA ASP A 454 5.84 -17.50 -6.18
C ASP A 454 5.52 -16.17 -6.88
N LEU A 455 4.26 -15.73 -6.77
CA LEU A 455 3.81 -14.42 -7.20
C LEU A 455 4.09 -13.38 -6.10
N ILE A 456 4.81 -12.32 -6.46
CA ILE A 456 5.10 -11.17 -5.59
C ILE A 456 4.34 -9.96 -6.09
N ILE A 457 3.58 -9.31 -5.21
CA ILE A 457 2.72 -8.16 -5.53
C ILE A 457 3.17 -6.96 -4.71
N GLY A 458 3.40 -5.81 -5.38
CA GLY A 458 3.65 -4.51 -4.76
C GLY A 458 2.50 -3.54 -5.03
N ARG A 459 1.95 -2.93 -3.96
CA ARG A 459 0.77 -2.06 -4.02
C ARG A 459 1.07 -0.58 -3.73
N ASP A 460 0.15 0.30 -4.15
CA ASP A 460 0.23 1.75 -3.95
C ASP A 460 -0.12 2.24 -2.53
N ASP A 461 -0.55 1.35 -1.66
CA ASP A 461 -0.72 1.62 -0.22
C ASP A 461 0.50 1.17 0.61
N GLY A 462 1.55 0.69 -0.06
CA GLY A 462 2.78 0.22 0.56
C GLY A 462 2.79 -1.27 0.88
N LEU A 463 1.71 -2.00 0.62
CA LEU A 463 1.66 -3.43 0.88
C LEU A 463 2.47 -4.23 -0.14
N VAL A 464 3.25 -5.18 0.37
CA VAL A 464 3.96 -6.20 -0.38
C VAL A 464 3.39 -7.55 0.03
N GLU A 465 2.93 -8.35 -0.93
CA GLU A 465 2.33 -9.66 -0.70
C GLU A 465 3.04 -10.75 -1.51
N VAL A 466 3.04 -11.97 -0.98
CA VAL A 466 3.58 -13.17 -1.64
C VAL A 466 2.50 -14.22 -1.67
N TYR A 467 2.31 -14.83 -2.84
CA TYR A 467 1.37 -15.91 -3.09
C TYR A 467 2.11 -17.10 -3.71
N SER A 468 1.96 -18.29 -3.13
CA SER A 468 2.35 -19.54 -3.79
C SER A 468 1.14 -20.09 -4.55
N TYR A 469 1.30 -21.20 -5.27
CA TYR A 469 0.18 -21.90 -5.92
C TYR A 469 -0.16 -23.20 -5.18
N ASP A 470 -1.41 -23.64 -5.29
CA ASP A 470 -1.90 -24.91 -4.75
C ASP A 470 -1.93 -26.03 -5.81
N GLU A 471 -2.46 -27.21 -5.48
CA GLU A 471 -2.54 -28.33 -6.42
C GLU A 471 -3.48 -28.08 -7.62
N SER A 472 -4.32 -27.04 -7.56
CA SER A 472 -5.23 -26.61 -8.62
C SER A 472 -4.72 -25.36 -9.36
N ASP A 473 -3.45 -24.98 -9.15
CA ASP A 473 -2.83 -23.75 -9.64
C ASP A 473 -3.53 -22.46 -9.17
N GLU A 474 -4.23 -22.51 -8.03
CA GLU A 474 -4.83 -21.33 -7.41
C GLU A 474 -3.86 -20.63 -6.45
N PRO A 475 -3.79 -19.29 -6.46
CA PRO A 475 -2.88 -18.53 -5.61
C PRO A 475 -3.28 -18.54 -4.12
N ILE A 476 -2.37 -18.99 -3.25
CA ILE A 476 -2.49 -18.99 -1.79
C ILE A 476 -1.56 -17.93 -1.18
N HIS A 477 -2.13 -17.02 -0.40
CA HIS A 477 -1.37 -16.00 0.34
C HIS A 477 -0.40 -16.62 1.37
N ARG A 478 0.87 -16.25 1.31
CA ARG A 478 1.95 -16.72 2.21
C ARG A 478 2.49 -15.65 3.14
N PHE A 479 2.68 -14.44 2.64
CA PHE A 479 3.35 -13.38 3.39
C PHE A 479 2.80 -12.01 3.01
N LYS A 480 2.78 -11.09 3.99
CA LYS A 480 2.49 -9.68 3.78
C LYS A 480 3.42 -8.79 4.61
N HIS A 481 3.80 -7.65 4.05
CA HIS A 481 4.54 -6.61 4.76
C HIS A 481 4.10 -5.22 4.27
N SER A 482 3.92 -4.28 5.19
CA SER A 482 3.52 -2.91 4.84
C SER A 482 4.72 -1.96 4.91
N LEU A 483 4.94 -1.25 3.81
CA LEU A 483 5.77 -0.06 3.75
C LEU A 483 4.87 1.18 3.92
N ASN A 484 5.47 2.33 4.24
CA ASN A 484 4.74 3.57 4.51
C ASN A 484 4.47 4.43 3.25
N GLU A 485 4.88 3.95 2.09
CA GLU A 485 4.87 4.65 0.80
C GLU A 485 4.49 3.67 -0.31
N SER A 486 3.99 4.16 -1.43
CA SER A 486 3.65 3.34 -2.60
C SER A 486 4.83 2.50 -3.06
N VAL A 487 4.63 1.20 -3.28
CA VAL A 487 5.66 0.30 -3.81
C VAL A 487 5.70 0.42 -5.33
N THR A 488 6.69 1.12 -5.87
CA THR A 488 6.80 1.38 -7.31
C THR A 488 7.43 0.23 -8.08
N SER A 489 8.17 -0.66 -7.42
CA SER A 489 8.77 -1.85 -8.05
C SER A 489 9.04 -2.95 -7.02
N VAL A 490 8.83 -4.21 -7.41
CA VAL A 490 9.20 -5.41 -6.65
C VAL A 490 9.97 -6.39 -7.53
N GLN A 491 10.97 -7.06 -6.97
CA GLN A 491 11.72 -8.14 -7.63
C GLN A 491 12.18 -9.16 -6.58
N GLY A 492 12.08 -10.45 -6.87
CA GLY A 492 12.75 -11.49 -6.09
C GLY A 492 14.16 -11.80 -6.63
N GLY A 493 15.10 -12.05 -5.74
CA GLY A 493 16.48 -12.39 -6.11
C GLY A 493 17.43 -12.43 -4.91
N VAL A 494 18.73 -12.57 -5.18
CA VAL A 494 19.77 -12.62 -4.13
C VAL A 494 20.56 -11.33 -4.18
N ILE A 495 20.48 -10.43 -3.18
CA ILE A 495 21.20 -9.13 -3.24
C ILE A 495 22.30 -9.03 -2.21
N ALA A 496 21.96 -9.06 -0.93
CA ALA A 496 22.88 -8.74 0.15
C ALA A 496 23.82 -9.90 0.48
N THR A 497 23.23 -11.05 0.78
CA THR A 497 23.96 -12.23 1.22
C THR A 497 23.78 -13.38 0.24
N GLN A 498 24.90 -13.95 -0.19
CA GLN A 498 24.89 -15.07 -1.12
C GLN A 498 24.17 -16.28 -0.53
N GLY A 499 23.23 -16.86 -1.29
CA GLY A 499 22.50 -18.06 -0.89
C GLY A 499 21.27 -17.81 -0.03
N TYR A 500 20.87 -16.55 0.14
CA TYR A 500 19.61 -16.18 0.75
C TYR A 500 18.81 -15.35 -0.24
N ASP A 501 17.60 -15.81 -0.49
CA ASP A 501 16.67 -15.16 -1.38
C ASP A 501 15.99 -13.98 -0.70
N GLU A 502 15.73 -12.92 -1.45
CA GLU A 502 15.26 -11.64 -0.95
C GLU A 502 14.22 -11.03 -1.89
N ILE A 503 13.25 -10.33 -1.32
CA ILE A 503 12.32 -9.49 -2.07
C ILE A 503 12.80 -8.04 -1.98
N VAL A 504 13.20 -7.48 -3.11
CA VAL A 504 13.65 -6.09 -3.21
C VAL A 504 12.48 -5.20 -3.59
N CYS A 505 12.25 -4.17 -2.81
CA CYS A 505 11.19 -3.20 -3.02
C CYS A 505 11.79 -1.81 -3.22
N ALA A 506 11.30 -1.08 -4.22
CA ALA A 506 11.51 0.35 -4.37
C ALA A 506 10.20 1.09 -4.04
N THR A 507 10.28 2.19 -3.28
CA THR A 507 9.12 3.03 -2.96
C THR A 507 9.12 4.32 -3.78
N TYR A 508 7.98 5.02 -3.78
CA TYR A 508 7.79 6.29 -4.48
C TYR A 508 8.84 7.34 -4.10
N ALA A 509 9.14 7.54 -2.81
CA ALA A 509 10.16 8.52 -2.40
C ALA A 509 11.60 8.07 -2.72
N GLY A 510 11.79 6.85 -3.23
CA GLY A 510 13.07 6.32 -3.66
C GLY A 510 13.75 5.44 -2.63
N TRP A 511 13.06 4.95 -1.60
CA TRP A 511 13.64 3.97 -0.70
C TRP A 511 13.75 2.61 -1.38
N VAL A 512 14.96 2.07 -1.41
CA VAL A 512 15.25 0.70 -1.83
C VAL A 512 15.54 -0.13 -0.59
N SER A 513 14.68 -1.11 -0.34
CA SER A 513 14.74 -2.02 0.82
C SER A 513 14.66 -3.47 0.34
N ALA A 514 15.26 -4.40 1.09
CA ALA A 514 15.18 -5.83 0.81
C ALA A 514 14.59 -6.58 2.01
N LEU A 515 13.65 -7.48 1.75
CA LEU A 515 13.09 -8.43 2.72
C LEU A 515 13.81 -9.75 2.50
N THR A 516 14.71 -10.12 3.41
CA THR A 516 15.60 -11.28 3.22
C THR A 516 15.08 -12.54 3.90
N SER A 517 15.27 -13.69 3.23
CA SER A 517 15.10 -15.03 3.81
C SER A 517 16.31 -15.44 4.65
N GLU A 518 17.41 -14.67 4.60
CA GLU A 518 18.51 -14.85 5.53
C GLU A 518 17.90 -14.83 6.93
N PRO A 519 17.98 -15.95 7.68
CA PRO A 519 17.57 -15.92 9.05
C PRO A 519 18.58 -15.02 9.72
N HIS A 520 18.22 -13.75 9.81
CA HIS A 520 18.65 -12.94 10.90
C HIS A 520 18.37 -13.80 12.11
N ILE A 521 19.45 -14.25 12.75
CA ILE A 521 19.36 -14.69 14.12
C ILE A 521 18.93 -13.42 14.85
N LYS A 522 17.62 -13.19 14.84
CA LYS A 522 16.90 -12.45 15.83
C LYS A 522 17.19 -13.23 17.09
N GLU A 523 18.26 -12.81 17.73
CA GLU A 523 18.31 -12.76 19.17
C GLU A 523 17.18 -11.84 19.64
N SER A 524 15.94 -12.21 19.35
CA SER A 524 14.77 -11.49 19.79
C SER A 524 14.42 -12.11 21.12
N GLY A 525 14.99 -11.51 22.15
CA GLY A 525 14.10 -10.94 23.12
C GLY A 525 14.29 -9.43 23.17
N PRO A 526 13.42 -8.70 23.85
CA PRO A 526 12.72 -7.66 23.12
C PRO A 526 13.08 -6.22 23.61
N ASP A 527 13.44 -5.31 22.66
CA ASP A 527 13.36 -3.81 22.56
C ASP A 527 13.87 -2.84 23.62
N VAL A 528 15.08 -2.41 23.38
CA VAL A 528 15.36 -1.00 23.16
C VAL A 528 15.93 -1.20 21.79
N TYR A 529 15.42 -0.42 20.85
CA TYR A 529 16.25 0.04 19.75
C TYR A 529 17.59 0.54 20.33
N HIS A 530 18.52 -0.37 20.58
CA HIS A 530 19.91 -0.09 20.69
C HIS A 530 20.30 0.17 19.25
N LEU A 531 20.12 1.43 18.86
CA LEU A 531 20.75 2.02 17.70
C LEU A 531 22.17 1.48 17.70
N THR A 532 22.46 0.60 16.75
CA THR A 532 23.83 0.18 16.48
C THR A 532 24.64 1.44 16.38
N ASP A 533 25.89 1.41 16.75
CA ASP A 533 26.74 2.57 16.54
C ASP A 533 26.93 2.94 15.08
N GLU A 534 26.63 2.00 14.19
CA GLU A 534 26.38 2.31 12.79
C GLU A 534 25.22 3.26 12.58
N GLY A 535 24.15 3.03 13.30
CA GLY A 535 23.09 3.99 13.52
C GLY A 535 23.54 5.25 14.28
N ARG A 536 24.39 5.18 15.33
CA ARG A 536 24.79 6.38 16.09
C ARG A 536 25.76 7.28 15.36
N ASP A 537 26.71 6.78 14.56
CA ASP A 537 27.56 7.64 13.73
C ASP A 537 27.01 7.89 12.35
N LYS A 538 26.10 7.06 11.82
CA LYS A 538 25.17 7.61 10.83
C LYS A 538 24.40 8.75 11.45
N ILE A 539 23.92 8.67 12.70
CA ILE A 539 23.27 9.80 13.36
C ILE A 539 24.26 10.94 13.61
N ILE A 540 25.55 10.73 13.90
CA ILE A 540 26.52 11.82 14.10
C ILE A 540 26.92 12.45 12.77
N VAL A 541 27.19 11.66 11.73
CA VAL A 541 27.44 12.14 10.36
C VAL A 541 26.19 12.82 9.82
N LEU A 542 25.00 12.24 10.02
CA LEU A 542 23.73 12.89 9.67
C LEU A 542 23.49 14.12 10.53
N ARG A 543 23.91 14.18 11.80
CA ARG A 543 23.83 15.38 12.65
C ARG A 543 24.78 16.45 12.15
N GLN A 544 26.01 16.09 11.79
CA GLN A 544 26.99 17.01 11.26
C GLN A 544 26.58 17.50 9.86
N GLU A 545 26.14 16.61 9.00
CA GLU A 545 25.56 16.94 7.70
C GLU A 545 24.31 17.80 7.88
N LEU A 546 23.47 17.50 8.88
CA LEU A 546 22.32 18.31 9.23
C LEU A 546 22.73 19.68 9.79
N ASP A 547 23.76 19.78 10.62
CA ASP A 547 24.29 21.05 11.14
C ASP A 547 24.90 21.89 10.01
N ASP A 548 25.68 21.27 9.12
CA ASP A 548 26.28 21.89 7.94
C ASP A 548 25.19 22.36 6.95
N LEU A 549 24.20 21.50 6.66
CA LEU A 549 23.06 21.83 5.82
C LEU A 549 22.18 22.89 6.48
N GLN A 550 21.96 22.84 7.78
CA GLN A 550 21.21 23.85 8.53
C GLN A 550 21.91 25.20 8.45
N SER A 551 23.23 25.25 8.69
CA SER A 551 24.03 26.47 8.58
C SER A 551 23.98 27.05 7.16
N LYS A 552 24.14 26.20 6.14
CA LYS A 552 24.03 26.58 4.73
C LYS A 552 22.62 27.09 4.39
N VAL A 553 21.58 26.39 4.83
CA VAL A 553 20.17 26.77 4.60
C VAL A 553 19.83 28.07 5.33
N MET A 554 20.31 28.30 6.56
CA MET A 554 20.12 29.56 7.28
C MET A 554 20.78 30.72 6.52
N THR A 555 22.02 30.54 6.08
CA THR A 555 22.74 31.55 5.28
C THR A 555 21.98 31.90 4.00
N GLU A 556 21.50 30.90 3.26
CA GLU A 556 20.71 31.13 2.04
C GLU A 556 19.31 31.70 2.33
N ARG A 557 18.69 31.38 3.46
CA ARG A 557 17.41 31.99 3.90
C ARG A 557 17.56 33.47 4.19
N GLU A 558 18.62 33.87 4.88
CA GLU A 558 18.91 35.29 5.14
C GLU A 558 19.14 36.06 3.83
N LYS A 559 19.94 35.49 2.92
CA LYS A 559 20.13 36.06 1.57
C LYS A 559 18.82 36.18 0.80
N TYR A 560 17.99 35.15 0.85
CA TYR A 560 16.67 35.16 0.21
C TYR A 560 15.77 36.25 0.79
N GLN A 561 15.72 36.40 2.12
CA GLN A 561 14.91 37.42 2.79
C GLN A 561 15.38 38.85 2.45
N GLN A 562 16.68 39.08 2.37
CA GLN A 562 17.24 40.36 1.92
C GLN A 562 16.88 40.67 0.47
N THR A 563 16.98 39.67 -0.41
CA THR A 563 16.69 39.82 -1.83
C THR A 563 15.20 40.00 -2.09
N ALA A 564 14.34 39.30 -1.35
CA ALA A 564 12.88 39.38 -1.45
C ALA A 564 12.31 40.75 -1.06
N ALA A 565 13.05 41.56 -0.29
CA ALA A 565 12.68 42.94 0.03
C ALA A 565 12.93 43.92 -1.15
N SER A 566 13.66 43.49 -2.19
CA SER A 566 13.90 44.30 -3.37
C SER A 566 12.67 44.34 -4.29
N LYS A 567 12.31 45.54 -4.75
CA LYS A 567 11.18 45.74 -5.69
C LYS A 567 11.42 45.15 -7.08
N THR A 568 12.66 44.78 -7.42
CA THR A 568 13.03 44.20 -8.72
C THR A 568 13.21 42.68 -8.68
N ALA A 569 13.17 42.07 -7.50
CA ALA A 569 13.33 40.64 -7.34
C ALA A 569 11.99 39.90 -7.47
N ILE A 570 12.02 38.71 -8.06
CA ILE A 570 10.88 37.80 -8.17
C ILE A 570 11.21 36.54 -7.39
N SER A 571 10.36 36.18 -6.43
CA SER A 571 10.52 34.94 -5.66
C SER A 571 10.11 33.73 -6.50
N ALA A 572 11.04 32.79 -6.69
CA ALA A 572 10.73 31.52 -7.31
C ALA A 572 9.93 30.61 -6.34
N VAL A 573 8.90 29.97 -6.85
CA VAL A 573 8.08 29.00 -6.12
C VAL A 573 8.72 27.61 -6.25
N PRO A 574 9.11 26.92 -5.17
CA PRO A 574 9.58 25.55 -5.25
C PRO A 574 8.45 24.64 -5.77
N HIS A 575 8.76 23.92 -6.85
CA HIS A 575 7.87 22.93 -7.43
C HIS A 575 8.13 21.59 -6.75
N PHE A 576 7.04 20.87 -6.47
CA PHE A 576 7.08 19.49 -6.00
C PHE A 576 6.03 18.70 -6.79
N ASN A 577 6.20 17.38 -6.81
CA ASN A 577 5.25 16.47 -7.46
C ASN A 577 4.33 15.87 -6.40
N ILE A 578 3.04 15.86 -6.71
CA ILE A 578 2.03 15.14 -5.94
C ILE A 578 1.65 13.92 -6.79
N ASN A 579 1.78 12.74 -6.21
CA ASN A 579 1.22 11.51 -6.76
C ASN A 579 -0.18 11.36 -6.16
N ASP A 580 -1.19 11.76 -6.92
CA ASP A 580 -2.58 11.71 -6.52
C ASP A 580 -3.38 10.62 -7.24
N LYS A 581 -4.40 10.13 -6.55
CA LYS A 581 -5.31 9.12 -7.08
C LYS A 581 -6.71 9.35 -6.52
N PHE A 582 -7.70 9.34 -7.40
CA PHE A 582 -9.11 9.51 -7.03
C PHE A 582 -9.94 8.41 -7.68
N VAL A 583 -10.20 7.34 -6.92
CA VAL A 583 -10.82 6.10 -7.45
C VAL A 583 -12.07 5.76 -6.67
N LEU A 584 -13.14 5.39 -7.39
CA LEU A 584 -14.38 4.90 -6.82
C LEU A 584 -14.22 3.44 -6.39
N ASN A 585 -14.43 3.16 -5.10
CA ASN A 585 -14.48 1.80 -4.59
C ASN A 585 -15.89 1.23 -4.75
N ARG A 586 -15.98 0.06 -5.38
CA ARG A 586 -17.25 -0.63 -5.60
C ARG A 586 -17.89 -1.09 -4.30
N GLU A 587 -17.11 -1.63 -3.36
CA GLU A 587 -17.63 -2.31 -2.17
C GLU A 587 -18.33 -1.39 -1.16
N ASP A 588 -17.87 -0.15 -0.99
CA ASP A 588 -18.47 0.81 -0.04
C ASP A 588 -19.08 2.05 -0.70
N ALA A 589 -19.10 2.08 -2.05
CA ALA A 589 -19.62 3.16 -2.86
C ALA A 589 -19.13 4.53 -2.38
N SER A 590 -17.82 4.62 -2.18
CA SER A 590 -17.08 5.82 -1.78
C SER A 590 -15.82 5.99 -2.63
N TYR A 591 -15.41 7.23 -2.85
CA TYR A 591 -14.14 7.54 -3.48
C TYR A 591 -13.02 7.50 -2.47
N THR A 592 -11.91 6.84 -2.81
CA THR A 592 -10.64 7.01 -2.11
C THR A 592 -9.82 8.07 -2.84
N LEU A 593 -9.53 9.17 -2.15
CA LEU A 593 -8.53 10.16 -2.52
C LEU A 593 -7.22 9.83 -1.81
N SER A 594 -6.19 9.46 -2.56
CA SER A 594 -4.83 9.27 -2.08
C SER A 594 -3.96 10.43 -2.57
N LEU A 595 -3.18 11.02 -1.66
CA LEU A 595 -2.22 12.09 -1.95
C LEU A 595 -0.87 11.68 -1.40
N GLU A 596 0.16 11.61 -2.26
CA GLU A 596 1.50 11.18 -1.86
C GLU A 596 2.58 12.13 -2.36
N LEU A 597 3.49 12.52 -1.47
CA LEU A 597 4.58 13.43 -1.73
C LEU A 597 5.90 12.80 -1.29
N GLN A 598 7.00 13.17 -1.95
CA GLN A 598 8.36 12.82 -1.51
C GLN A 598 8.75 13.52 -0.19
N ILE A 599 7.99 14.53 0.22
CA ILE A 599 8.24 15.38 1.39
C ILE A 599 7.02 15.26 2.31
N PRO A 600 7.23 15.23 3.64
CA PRO A 600 6.11 15.21 4.57
C PRO A 600 5.09 16.31 4.32
N ILE A 601 3.82 15.93 4.36
CA ILE A 601 2.67 16.81 4.24
C ILE A 601 2.54 17.58 5.55
N ASP A 602 2.31 18.89 5.45
CA ASP A 602 2.01 19.73 6.60
C ASP A 602 0.50 19.74 6.86
N ASN A 603 -0.25 20.14 5.83
CA ASN A 603 -1.69 20.13 5.83
C ASN A 603 -2.26 19.95 4.42
N VAL A 604 -3.48 19.41 4.36
CA VAL A 604 -4.32 19.37 3.17
C VAL A 604 -5.64 20.06 3.50
N LEU A 605 -5.99 21.09 2.73
CA LEU A 605 -7.31 21.70 2.79
C LEU A 605 -8.16 21.16 1.64
N LEU A 606 -9.33 20.63 1.97
CA LEU A 606 -10.35 20.21 1.03
C LEU A 606 -11.42 21.29 0.96
N GLN A 607 -11.73 21.74 -0.24
CA GLN A 607 -12.84 22.63 -0.54
C GLN A 607 -13.73 21.97 -1.57
N SER A 608 -15.05 21.92 -1.32
CA SER A 608 -16.02 21.36 -2.27
C SER A 608 -17.13 22.35 -2.55
N ASP A 609 -17.48 22.49 -3.83
CA ASP A 609 -18.67 23.23 -4.29
C ASP A 609 -19.94 22.37 -4.34
N VAL A 610 -19.84 21.11 -3.89
CA VAL A 610 -20.95 20.18 -3.72
C VAL A 610 -20.96 19.52 -2.35
N PRO A 611 -22.14 19.18 -1.81
CA PRO A 611 -22.27 18.35 -0.62
C PRO A 611 -21.55 17.01 -0.79
N ILE A 612 -20.61 16.73 0.11
CA ILE A 612 -19.88 15.48 0.20
C ILE A 612 -19.63 15.15 1.67
N ASP A 613 -19.60 13.86 1.99
CA ASP A 613 -19.25 13.39 3.33
C ASP A 613 -17.81 12.87 3.34
N LEU A 614 -17.05 13.28 4.36
CA LEU A 614 -15.74 12.72 4.63
C LEU A 614 -15.88 11.59 5.64
N LEU A 615 -15.38 10.40 5.28
CA LEU A 615 -15.43 9.22 6.14
C LEU A 615 -14.09 9.04 6.87
N ASP A 616 -14.17 8.58 8.11
CA ASP A 616 -12.97 8.26 8.90
C ASP A 616 -12.23 7.08 8.28
N VAL A 617 -10.91 7.21 8.20
CA VAL A 617 -9.99 6.17 7.74
C VAL A 617 -9.10 5.79 8.91
N GLU A 618 -9.19 4.55 9.38
CA GLU A 618 -8.47 4.08 10.59
C GLU A 618 -6.95 4.23 10.47
N LYS A 619 -6.38 4.08 9.26
CA LYS A 619 -4.95 4.27 8.99
C LYS A 619 -4.51 5.74 8.99
N ASN A 620 -5.45 6.70 8.99
CA ASN A 620 -5.15 8.12 8.88
C ASN A 620 -4.90 8.74 10.27
N SER A 621 -3.67 9.18 10.53
CA SER A 621 -3.28 9.83 11.78
C SER A 621 -3.44 11.37 11.75
N ALA A 622 -4.00 11.94 10.68
CA ALA A 622 -4.19 13.38 10.57
C ALA A 622 -5.37 13.85 11.43
N VAL A 623 -5.23 15.03 12.02
CA VAL A 623 -6.34 15.67 12.73
C VAL A 623 -7.16 16.47 11.75
N VAL A 624 -8.45 16.16 11.66
CA VAL A 624 -9.42 16.88 10.82
C VAL A 624 -10.06 18.02 11.60
N SER A 625 -10.20 19.18 10.94
CA SER A 625 -10.99 20.31 11.44
C SER A 625 -11.93 20.81 10.35
N TYR A 626 -13.22 20.87 10.66
CA TYR A 626 -14.25 21.40 9.78
C TYR A 626 -14.44 22.90 10.05
N SER A 627 -14.34 23.70 8.98
CA SER A 627 -14.62 25.14 9.05
C SER A 627 -16.10 25.40 8.76
N ALA A 628 -16.63 26.51 9.29
CA ALA A 628 -17.97 26.95 8.94
C ALA A 628 -18.05 27.21 7.42
N CYS A 629 -19.04 26.62 6.76
CA CYS A 629 -19.22 26.68 5.32
C CYS A 629 -20.35 27.65 4.97
N ASN A 630 -20.19 28.39 3.87
CA ASN A 630 -21.24 29.23 3.29
C ASN A 630 -21.57 28.73 1.86
N PRO A 631 -22.70 28.02 1.67
CA PRO A 631 -23.11 27.52 0.36
C PRO A 631 -23.30 28.62 -0.70
N GLU A 632 -23.66 29.85 -0.29
CA GLU A 632 -23.82 30.97 -1.23
C GLU A 632 -22.49 31.41 -1.86
N GLU A 633 -21.37 31.13 -1.20
CA GLU A 633 -20.01 31.38 -1.70
C GLU A 633 -19.45 30.19 -2.49
N GLY A 634 -20.25 29.14 -2.72
CA GLY A 634 -19.82 27.92 -3.42
C GLY A 634 -18.97 27.00 -2.55
N ASN A 635 -19.10 27.08 -1.22
CA ASN A 635 -18.39 26.22 -0.27
C ASN A 635 -19.40 25.39 0.52
N PHE A 636 -19.59 24.14 0.12
CA PHE A 636 -20.39 23.15 0.85
C PHE A 636 -19.56 22.34 1.85
N LEU A 637 -18.26 22.21 1.59
CA LEU A 637 -17.30 21.61 2.51
C LEU A 637 -16.02 22.45 2.56
N LEU A 638 -15.54 22.70 3.78
CA LEU A 638 -14.20 23.18 4.08
C LEU A 638 -13.62 22.34 5.22
N ALA A 639 -12.72 21.42 4.89
CA ALA A 639 -12.06 20.55 5.84
C ALA A 639 -10.55 20.70 5.75
N THR A 640 -9.88 20.82 6.89
CA THR A 640 -8.41 20.86 6.94
C THR A 640 -7.90 19.63 7.68
N TYR A 641 -7.08 18.84 7.00
CA TYR A 641 -6.35 17.72 7.57
C TYR A 641 -4.94 18.17 7.91
N ARG A 642 -4.62 18.19 9.20
CA ARG A 642 -3.27 18.50 9.68
C ARG A 642 -2.53 17.22 10.00
N CYS A 643 -1.46 16.96 9.24
CA CYS A 643 -0.62 15.79 9.45
C CYS A 643 0.32 16.06 10.63
N GLN A 644 0.23 15.27 11.71
CA GLN A 644 1.08 15.46 12.89
C GLN A 644 2.45 14.80 12.73
N ALA A 645 2.51 13.62 12.11
CA ALA A 645 3.74 12.86 11.87
C ALA A 645 4.49 13.31 10.58
N ASN A 646 5.62 12.67 10.28
CA ASN A 646 6.31 12.78 8.99
C ASN A 646 5.56 12.00 7.90
N THR A 647 4.27 12.28 7.76
CA THR A 647 3.35 11.61 6.85
C THR A 647 3.61 12.08 5.43
N THR A 648 4.04 11.17 4.55
CA THR A 648 4.27 11.43 3.11
C THR A 648 3.05 11.08 2.26
N ARG A 649 2.18 10.19 2.75
CA ARG A 649 0.93 9.76 2.09
C ARG A 649 -0.29 10.01 2.97
N LEU A 650 -1.33 10.62 2.42
CA LEU A 650 -2.62 10.85 3.06
C LEU A 650 -3.72 10.16 2.26
N GLU A 651 -4.56 9.39 2.94
CA GLU A 651 -5.72 8.74 2.32
C GLU A 651 -7.01 9.23 2.97
N LEU A 652 -7.97 9.56 2.12
CA LEU A 652 -9.24 10.19 2.48
C LEU A 652 -10.37 9.45 1.77
N LYS A 653 -11.42 9.11 2.50
CA LYS A 653 -12.63 8.54 1.92
C LYS A 653 -13.69 9.62 1.78
N ILE A 654 -14.22 9.76 0.57
CA ILE A 654 -15.18 10.79 0.19
C ILE A 654 -16.43 10.11 -0.36
N ARG A 655 -17.58 10.44 0.21
CA ARG A 655 -18.87 9.98 -0.29
C ARG A 655 -19.55 11.10 -1.06
N SER A 656 -19.91 10.81 -2.30
CA SER A 656 -20.72 11.69 -3.14
C SER A 656 -22.20 11.32 -3.06
N ILE A 657 -23.04 12.28 -3.44
CA ILE A 657 -24.48 12.10 -3.61
C ILE A 657 -24.77 12.12 -5.12
N GLU A 658 -25.43 11.08 -5.61
CA GLU A 658 -25.78 10.96 -7.01
C GLU A 658 -26.73 12.09 -7.44
N GLY A 659 -26.50 12.67 -8.62
CA GLY A 659 -27.21 13.85 -9.11
C GLY A 659 -26.62 15.20 -8.65
N GLN A 660 -25.76 15.22 -7.63
CA GLN A 660 -25.01 16.41 -7.22
C GLN A 660 -23.59 16.36 -7.78
N TYR A 661 -23.19 17.37 -8.55
CA TYR A 661 -21.96 17.36 -9.32
C TYR A 661 -21.26 18.72 -9.33
N GLY A 662 -19.93 18.69 -9.36
CA GLY A 662 -19.10 19.86 -9.19
C GLY A 662 -17.63 19.51 -9.01
N THR A 663 -16.88 20.41 -8.38
CA THR A 663 -15.44 20.32 -8.19
C THR A 663 -15.07 20.17 -6.72
N LEU A 664 -14.23 19.17 -6.44
CA LEU A 664 -13.49 19.03 -5.19
C LEU A 664 -12.06 19.52 -5.40
N GLN A 665 -11.61 20.47 -4.57
CA GLN A 665 -10.27 21.01 -4.60
C GLN A 665 -9.47 20.54 -3.39
N ALA A 666 -8.25 20.04 -3.62
CA ALA A 666 -7.29 19.69 -2.58
C ALA A 666 -6.09 20.63 -2.65
N TYR A 667 -5.92 21.44 -1.61
CA TYR A 667 -4.80 22.36 -1.42
C TYR A 667 -3.74 21.67 -0.56
N VAL A 668 -2.66 21.24 -1.18
CA VAL A 668 -1.63 20.43 -0.53
C VAL A 668 -0.42 21.30 -0.20
N THR A 669 -0.10 21.37 1.09
CA THR A 669 1.04 22.14 1.61
C THR A 669 2.07 21.18 2.21
N PRO A 670 3.29 21.05 1.64
CA PRO A 670 4.35 20.25 2.23
C PRO A 670 5.11 21.00 3.34
N ARG A 671 5.91 20.26 4.09
CA ARG A 671 6.86 20.79 5.08
C ARG A 671 8.17 21.26 4.42
N VAL A 672 8.06 22.22 3.49
CA VAL A 672 9.21 22.86 2.80
C VAL A 672 9.33 24.34 3.12
N GLN A 673 10.50 24.93 2.85
CA GLN A 673 10.76 26.37 2.92
C GLN A 673 11.37 26.85 1.59
N PRO A 674 10.81 27.89 0.93
CA PRO A 674 9.60 28.63 1.31
C PRO A 674 8.35 27.76 1.21
N LYS A 675 7.37 28.00 2.09
CA LYS A 675 6.09 27.29 2.07
C LYS A 675 5.37 27.56 0.75
N THR A 676 4.88 26.50 0.13
CA THR A 676 4.10 26.55 -1.09
C THR A 676 2.89 25.66 -0.95
N CYS A 677 1.85 25.98 -1.72
CA CYS A 677 0.65 25.18 -1.81
C CYS A 677 0.38 24.91 -3.29
N GLN A 678 0.09 23.66 -3.62
CA GLN A 678 -0.41 23.29 -4.94
C GLN A 678 -1.87 22.88 -4.79
N VAL A 679 -2.70 23.33 -5.73
CA VAL A 679 -4.12 22.95 -5.80
C VAL A 679 -4.29 21.86 -6.84
N ILE A 680 -4.99 20.79 -6.47
CA ILE A 680 -5.45 19.74 -7.37
C ILE A 680 -6.97 19.79 -7.42
N GLN A 681 -7.55 19.59 -8.59
CA GLN A 681 -8.99 19.63 -8.82
C GLN A 681 -9.49 18.27 -9.28
N TYR A 682 -10.49 17.74 -8.60
CA TYR A 682 -11.20 16.52 -8.93
C TYR A 682 -12.64 16.85 -9.31
N GLN A 683 -13.18 16.14 -10.29
CA GLN A 683 -14.56 16.33 -10.74
C GLN A 683 -15.46 15.27 -10.12
N ILE A 684 -16.46 15.70 -9.35
CA ILE A 684 -17.56 14.84 -8.89
C ILE A 684 -18.59 14.82 -10.00
N LYS A 685 -18.76 13.64 -10.63
CA LYS A 685 -19.65 13.45 -11.78
C LYS A 685 -21.12 13.39 -11.35
N PRO A 686 -22.08 13.78 -12.21
CA PRO A 686 -23.52 13.60 -11.95
C PRO A 686 -23.90 12.18 -11.58
N LEU A 687 -23.40 11.20 -12.32
CA LEU A 687 -23.57 9.78 -12.03
C LEU A 687 -22.25 9.22 -11.44
N SER A 688 -21.81 9.82 -10.34
CA SER A 688 -20.52 9.51 -9.70
C SER A 688 -20.45 8.11 -9.07
N LEU A 689 -21.58 7.42 -8.92
CA LEU A 689 -21.60 6.07 -8.34
C LEU A 689 -21.77 4.98 -9.41
N HIS A 690 -21.58 5.32 -10.68
CA HIS A 690 -21.60 4.35 -11.76
C HIS A 690 -20.18 3.90 -12.09
N GLN A 691 -20.02 2.63 -12.44
CA GLN A 691 -18.75 2.03 -12.84
C GLN A 691 -18.93 1.31 -14.16
N ARG A 692 -17.94 1.40 -15.06
CA ARG A 692 -18.05 0.78 -16.39
C ARG A 692 -18.05 -0.74 -16.26
N THR A 693 -18.91 -1.39 -17.03
CA THR A 693 -19.03 -2.85 -17.15
C THR A 693 -19.15 -3.22 -18.63
N HIS A 694 -18.94 -4.49 -18.94
CA HIS A 694 -19.13 -5.03 -20.28
C HIS A 694 -20.38 -5.93 -20.40
N VAL A 695 -21.04 -6.19 -19.26
CA VAL A 695 -22.25 -7.01 -19.18
C VAL A 695 -23.46 -6.13 -18.95
N PHE A 696 -24.49 -6.34 -19.77
CA PHE A 696 -25.80 -5.69 -19.67
C PHE A 696 -26.91 -6.72 -19.79
N ASP A 697 -27.94 -6.61 -18.95
CA ASP A 697 -29.06 -7.55 -18.88
C ASP A 697 -30.33 -6.91 -19.46
N ASP A 698 -30.63 -7.24 -20.72
CA ASP A 698 -31.83 -6.77 -21.42
C ASP A 698 -33.15 -7.30 -20.84
N ALA A 699 -33.13 -8.30 -19.94
CA ALA A 699 -34.35 -8.83 -19.33
C ALA A 699 -34.88 -7.95 -18.19
N ARG A 700 -34.12 -6.96 -17.73
CA ARG A 700 -34.52 -6.04 -16.66
C ARG A 700 -35.62 -5.08 -17.12
N PRO A 701 -36.45 -4.54 -16.21
CA PRO A 701 -37.46 -3.53 -16.54
C PRO A 701 -36.80 -2.16 -16.79
N LEU A 702 -36.43 -1.90 -18.05
CA LEU A 702 -35.63 -0.73 -18.43
C LEU A 702 -36.49 0.50 -18.77
N ASN A 703 -36.21 1.60 -18.08
CA ASN A 703 -36.66 2.94 -18.44
C ASN A 703 -35.75 3.50 -19.55
N THR A 704 -36.35 4.12 -20.55
CA THR A 704 -35.62 4.61 -21.72
C THR A 704 -35.82 6.12 -21.88
N ILE A 705 -34.75 6.86 -22.10
CA ILE A 705 -34.80 8.23 -22.64
C ILE A 705 -34.08 8.29 -23.98
N LYS A 706 -34.76 8.84 -24.99
CA LYS A 706 -34.23 9.10 -26.31
C LYS A 706 -34.14 10.61 -26.55
N LEU A 707 -32.95 11.06 -26.89
CA LEU A 707 -32.62 12.43 -27.27
C LEU A 707 -32.32 12.46 -28.76
N SER A 708 -32.92 13.38 -29.50
CA SER A 708 -32.56 13.63 -30.89
C SER A 708 -32.33 15.12 -31.13
N GLY A 709 -31.33 15.46 -31.94
CA GLY A 709 -30.95 16.87 -32.11
C GLY A 709 -29.83 17.09 -33.10
N ALA A 710 -29.46 18.35 -33.28
CA ALA A 710 -28.36 18.76 -34.15
C ALA A 710 -27.03 18.79 -33.38
N PHE A 711 -26.64 17.67 -32.77
CA PHE A 711 -25.34 17.49 -32.12
C PHE A 711 -24.45 16.55 -32.93
N SER A 712 -23.15 16.76 -32.88
CA SER A 712 -22.13 15.85 -33.40
C SER A 712 -21.85 14.71 -32.43
N LEU A 713 -21.18 13.65 -32.90
CA LEU A 713 -20.79 12.53 -32.05
C LEU A 713 -19.87 13.00 -30.91
N ALA A 714 -18.90 13.87 -31.21
CA ALA A 714 -17.95 14.41 -30.25
C ALA A 714 -18.64 15.27 -29.17
N GLU A 715 -19.67 16.03 -29.52
CA GLU A 715 -20.43 16.82 -28.54
C GLU A 715 -21.21 15.92 -27.59
N MET A 716 -21.95 14.93 -28.10
CA MET A 716 -22.68 13.99 -27.24
C MET A 716 -21.71 13.20 -26.37
N HIS A 717 -20.60 12.73 -26.94
CA HIS A 717 -19.55 12.05 -26.18
C HIS A 717 -19.01 12.93 -25.04
N SER A 718 -18.69 14.20 -25.31
CA SER A 718 -18.25 15.15 -24.28
C SER A 718 -19.29 15.34 -23.16
N TRP A 719 -20.58 15.36 -23.48
CA TRP A 719 -21.64 15.44 -22.47
C TRP A 719 -21.73 14.15 -21.64
N VAL A 720 -21.59 13.00 -22.28
CA VAL A 720 -21.59 11.69 -21.60
C VAL A 720 -20.36 11.54 -20.69
N CYS A 721 -19.17 11.97 -21.13
CA CYS A 721 -17.95 12.03 -20.30
C CYS A 721 -18.05 13.05 -19.14
N PHE A 722 -18.89 14.07 -19.27
CA PHE A 722 -19.23 14.96 -18.16
C PHE A 722 -20.13 14.26 -17.13
N CYS A 723 -21.07 13.42 -17.58
CA CYS A 723 -22.04 12.73 -16.73
C CYS A 723 -21.48 11.53 -15.97
N LEU A 724 -20.58 10.76 -16.60
CA LEU A 724 -20.17 9.43 -16.14
C LEU A 724 -18.63 9.35 -15.97
N PRO A 725 -18.15 8.53 -15.01
CA PRO A 725 -16.72 8.21 -14.89
C PRO A 725 -16.28 7.14 -15.90
N GLU A 726 -14.97 6.87 -15.96
CA GLU A 726 -14.37 5.75 -16.73
C GLU A 726 -14.72 5.69 -18.23
N LEU A 727 -14.87 6.86 -18.84
CA LEU A 727 -15.01 7.03 -20.28
C LEU A 727 -13.73 7.60 -20.88
N PRO A 728 -13.37 7.21 -22.11
CA PRO A 728 -12.23 7.79 -22.80
C PRO A 728 -12.46 9.29 -23.00
N GLU A 729 -11.40 10.09 -22.86
CA GLU A 729 -11.50 11.54 -23.12
C GLU A 729 -11.71 11.85 -24.60
N ARG A 730 -11.19 10.98 -25.47
CA ARG A 730 -11.32 11.09 -26.91
C ARG A 730 -12.54 10.29 -27.36
N THR A 731 -13.28 10.88 -28.29
CA THR A 731 -14.39 10.19 -28.95
C THR A 731 -13.88 8.93 -29.64
N PRO A 732 -14.39 7.74 -29.26
CA PRO A 732 -13.98 6.50 -29.91
C PRO A 732 -14.30 6.51 -31.41
N PRO A 733 -13.54 5.76 -32.22
CA PRO A 733 -13.84 5.61 -33.63
C PRO A 733 -15.17 4.86 -33.83
N GLY A 734 -15.95 5.27 -34.82
CA GLY A 734 -17.23 4.63 -35.17
C GLY A 734 -18.37 5.64 -35.28
N ASP A 735 -19.49 5.20 -35.87
CA ASP A 735 -20.70 6.01 -36.04
C ASP A 735 -21.70 5.86 -34.87
N LEU A 736 -21.61 4.74 -34.15
CA LEU A 736 -22.48 4.36 -33.04
C LEU A 736 -21.60 3.89 -31.88
N ILE A 737 -21.78 4.52 -30.72
CA ILE A 737 -21.03 4.23 -29.51
C ILE A 737 -21.97 3.64 -28.46
N THR A 738 -21.50 2.58 -27.80
CA THR A 738 -22.23 1.87 -26.75
C THR A 738 -21.35 1.73 -25.52
N PHE A 739 -21.88 2.08 -24.35
CA PHE A 739 -21.23 1.84 -23.06
C PHE A 739 -22.24 1.30 -22.06
N HIS A 740 -21.78 0.39 -21.21
CA HIS A 740 -22.58 -0.18 -20.12
C HIS A 740 -21.98 0.18 -18.77
N PHE A 741 -22.85 0.44 -17.80
CA PHE A 741 -22.48 0.82 -16.45
C PHE A 741 -23.33 0.07 -15.43
N VAL A 742 -22.76 -0.10 -14.24
CA VAL A 742 -23.47 -0.59 -13.05
C VAL A 742 -23.31 0.41 -11.92
N SER A 743 -24.39 0.69 -11.19
CA SER A 743 -24.34 1.46 -9.95
C SER A 743 -23.63 0.65 -8.88
N THR A 744 -22.56 1.20 -8.29
CA THR A 744 -21.81 0.53 -7.22
C THR A 744 -22.60 0.43 -5.92
N PHE A 745 -23.69 1.19 -5.78
CA PHE A 745 -24.50 1.18 -4.55
C PHE A 745 -25.79 0.36 -4.69
N LEU A 746 -26.50 0.48 -5.82
CA LEU A 746 -27.82 -0.13 -6.03
C LEU A 746 -27.80 -1.37 -6.93
N ASP A 747 -26.68 -1.67 -7.59
CA ASP A 747 -26.54 -2.78 -8.54
C ASP A 747 -27.48 -2.68 -9.78
N THR A 748 -28.01 -1.49 -10.01
CA THR A 748 -28.79 -1.07 -11.18
C THR A 748 -27.87 -0.84 -12.38
N GLN A 749 -28.38 -1.03 -13.58
CA GLN A 749 -27.60 -0.94 -14.82
C GLN A 749 -28.00 0.27 -15.67
N LEU A 750 -27.05 0.77 -16.45
CA LEU A 750 -27.24 1.86 -17.41
C LEU A 750 -26.54 1.51 -18.72
N GLU A 751 -27.29 1.50 -19.81
CA GLU A 751 -26.78 1.47 -21.18
C GLU A 751 -26.84 2.87 -21.79
N CYS A 752 -25.73 3.29 -22.40
CA CYS A 752 -25.59 4.53 -23.13
C CYS A 752 -25.31 4.21 -24.59
N LEU A 753 -26.26 4.49 -25.48
CA LEU A 753 -26.13 4.29 -26.92
C LEU A 753 -26.25 5.63 -27.65
N TYR A 754 -25.26 6.06 -28.43
CA TYR A 754 -25.37 7.33 -29.14
C TYR A 754 -24.62 7.41 -30.46
N SER A 755 -25.14 8.25 -31.35
CA SER A 755 -24.62 8.51 -32.69
C SER A 755 -24.70 9.99 -33.02
N GLY A 756 -23.72 10.48 -33.78
CA GLY A 756 -23.68 11.87 -34.22
C GLY A 756 -24.63 12.17 -35.37
N SER A 757 -24.96 13.44 -35.56
CA SER A 757 -25.56 13.90 -36.81
C SER A 757 -24.59 13.71 -37.98
N ASN A 758 -25.14 13.40 -39.16
CA ASN A 758 -24.34 13.13 -40.36
C ASN A 758 -24.64 14.13 -41.50
N LYS A 759 -23.72 14.22 -42.46
CA LYS A 759 -23.82 15.15 -43.61
C LYS A 759 -25.03 14.87 -44.52
N THR A 760 -25.62 13.68 -44.42
CA THR A 760 -26.83 13.28 -45.16
C THR A 760 -28.13 13.77 -44.50
N GLY A 761 -28.05 14.54 -43.41
CA GLY A 761 -29.20 15.18 -42.77
C GLY A 761 -29.87 14.35 -41.66
N LYS A 762 -29.29 13.22 -41.24
CA LYS A 762 -29.75 12.48 -40.06
C LYS A 762 -29.40 13.29 -38.81
N LYS A 763 -30.41 13.55 -37.96
CA LYS A 763 -30.18 14.11 -36.62
C LYS A 763 -29.33 13.14 -35.80
N GLY A 764 -28.52 13.68 -34.88
CA GLY A 764 -27.88 12.86 -33.86
C GLY A 764 -28.94 12.22 -32.98
N GLU A 765 -28.70 10.99 -32.57
CA GLU A 765 -29.60 10.22 -31.71
C GLU A 765 -28.80 9.64 -30.55
N ALA A 766 -29.32 9.81 -29.33
CA ALA A 766 -28.82 9.17 -28.13
C ALA A 766 -29.96 8.50 -27.37
N VAL A 767 -29.74 7.28 -26.90
CA VAL A 767 -30.67 6.44 -26.16
C VAL A 767 -29.97 6.00 -24.89
N PHE A 768 -30.60 6.25 -23.75
CA PHE A 768 -30.12 5.80 -22.45
C PHE A 768 -31.18 4.89 -21.83
N ARG A 769 -30.78 3.69 -21.43
CA ARG A 769 -31.67 2.66 -20.86
C ARG A 769 -31.19 2.29 -19.47
N SER A 770 -32.06 2.33 -18.46
CA SER A 770 -31.71 1.97 -17.09
C SER A 770 -32.90 1.41 -16.32
N ASP A 771 -32.65 0.40 -15.49
CA ASP A 771 -33.62 -0.13 -14.53
C ASP A 771 -33.92 0.84 -13.38
N ASN A 772 -33.13 1.91 -13.21
CA ASN A 772 -33.35 2.99 -12.26
C ASN A 772 -33.86 4.28 -12.93
N ILE A 773 -35.07 4.72 -12.55
CA ILE A 773 -35.67 5.96 -13.09
C ILE A 773 -34.93 7.23 -12.65
N SER A 774 -34.30 7.25 -11.47
CA SER A 774 -33.54 8.42 -11.01
C SER A 774 -32.30 8.65 -11.85
N THR A 775 -31.63 7.59 -12.30
CA THR A 775 -30.52 7.68 -13.27
C THR A 775 -30.98 8.37 -14.56
N ILE A 776 -32.14 8.01 -15.08
CA ILE A 776 -32.74 8.63 -16.27
C ILE A 776 -33.12 10.10 -16.01
N SER A 777 -33.68 10.42 -14.83
CA SER A 777 -33.99 11.80 -14.43
C SER A 777 -32.75 12.69 -14.39
N ILE A 778 -31.67 12.20 -13.78
CA ILE A 778 -30.39 12.92 -13.68
C ILE A 778 -29.81 13.16 -15.08
N LEU A 779 -29.73 12.12 -15.93
CA LEU A 779 -29.23 12.27 -17.30
C LEU A 779 -30.05 13.27 -18.11
N LYS A 780 -31.38 13.19 -18.04
CA LYS A 780 -32.27 14.14 -18.70
C LYS A 780 -31.94 15.58 -18.31
N ASP A 781 -31.86 15.85 -17.01
CA ASP A 781 -31.64 17.21 -16.51
C ASP A 781 -30.25 17.74 -16.90
N VAL A 782 -29.20 16.93 -16.77
CA VAL A 782 -27.82 17.34 -17.07
C VAL A 782 -27.61 17.51 -18.58
N LEU A 783 -28.03 16.53 -19.39
CA LEU A 783 -27.85 16.60 -20.86
C LEU A 783 -28.64 17.76 -21.47
N THR A 784 -29.84 18.06 -20.94
CA THR A 784 -30.61 19.23 -21.37
C THR A 784 -29.91 20.54 -20.99
N LYS A 785 -29.28 20.62 -19.81
CA LYS A 785 -28.47 21.77 -19.40
C LYS A 785 -27.25 21.95 -20.33
N GLU A 786 -26.52 20.88 -20.64
CA GLU A 786 -25.36 20.93 -21.54
C GLU A 786 -25.74 21.34 -22.97
N ALA A 787 -26.82 20.78 -23.51
CA ALA A 787 -27.34 21.19 -24.81
C ALA A 787 -27.75 22.68 -24.82
N THR A 788 -28.40 23.15 -23.74
CA THR A 788 -28.79 24.57 -23.59
C THR A 788 -27.56 25.49 -23.54
N LYS A 789 -26.48 25.11 -22.83
CA LYS A 789 -25.21 25.86 -22.83
C LYS A 789 -24.63 26.02 -24.23
N LYS A 790 -24.79 25.01 -25.09
CA LYS A 790 -24.36 25.01 -26.50
C LYS A 790 -25.42 25.55 -27.47
N LYS A 791 -26.60 25.97 -26.99
CA LYS A 791 -27.74 26.42 -27.80
C LYS A 791 -28.24 25.35 -28.78
N ILE A 792 -28.09 24.07 -28.44
CA ILE A 792 -28.59 22.95 -29.23
C ILE A 792 -30.00 22.60 -28.73
N ARG A 793 -30.97 22.57 -29.65
CA ARG A 793 -32.32 22.12 -29.34
C ARG A 793 -32.39 20.59 -29.40
N LEU A 794 -32.83 19.98 -28.31
CA LEU A 794 -33.08 18.55 -28.22
C LEU A 794 -34.58 18.27 -28.27
N ASP A 795 -34.96 17.27 -29.06
CA ASP A 795 -36.25 16.62 -29.01
C ASP A 795 -36.11 15.40 -28.08
N ILE A 796 -36.80 15.41 -26.95
CA ILE A 796 -36.67 14.42 -25.87
C ILE A 796 -37.95 13.59 -25.79
N THR A 797 -37.80 12.27 -25.85
CA THR A 797 -38.88 11.30 -25.62
C THR A 797 -38.43 10.31 -24.56
N TYR A 798 -39.34 9.85 -23.71
CA TYR A 798 -39.04 8.85 -22.69
C TYR A 798 -40.15 7.80 -22.62
N ASP A 799 -39.76 6.59 -22.21
CA ASP A 799 -40.62 5.45 -21.98
C ASP A 799 -40.27 4.86 -20.61
N ILE A 800 -41.26 4.80 -19.71
CA ILE A 800 -41.05 4.45 -18.30
C ILE A 800 -41.74 3.11 -18.04
N ALA A 801 -40.97 2.13 -17.61
CA ALA A 801 -41.50 0.83 -17.22
C ALA A 801 -42.04 0.90 -15.80
N GLU A 802 -43.35 0.80 -15.60
CA GLU A 802 -43.96 0.87 -14.25
C GLU A 802 -43.41 -0.23 -13.31
N GLU A 803 -43.00 -1.38 -13.86
CA GLU A 803 -42.37 -2.49 -13.12
C GLU A 803 -40.95 -2.17 -12.63
N SER A 804 -40.29 -1.13 -13.14
CA SER A 804 -38.92 -0.78 -12.72
C SER A 804 -38.86 -0.28 -11.27
N ILE A 805 -39.95 0.32 -10.79
CA ILE A 805 -40.06 0.86 -9.43
C ILE A 805 -40.07 -0.27 -8.40
N PRO A 806 -41.01 -1.24 -8.44
CA PRO A 806 -40.95 -2.37 -7.51
C PRO A 806 -39.66 -3.18 -7.68
N TYR A 807 -39.11 -3.29 -8.89
CA TYR A 807 -37.80 -3.92 -9.10
C TYR A 807 -36.68 -3.21 -8.33
N THR A 808 -36.56 -1.88 -8.46
CA THR A 808 -35.53 -1.09 -7.74
C THR A 808 -35.74 -1.14 -6.23
N LEU A 809 -36.98 -1.07 -5.76
CA LEU A 809 -37.30 -1.19 -4.33
C LEU A 809 -36.92 -2.58 -3.78
N ASN A 810 -37.07 -3.65 -4.56
CA ASN A 810 -36.61 -4.99 -4.18
C ASN A 810 -35.08 -5.09 -4.11
N LEU A 811 -34.33 -4.35 -4.95
CA LEU A 811 -32.87 -4.27 -4.82
C LEU A 811 -32.42 -3.51 -3.56
N ILE A 812 -33.17 -2.48 -3.18
CA ILE A 812 -32.90 -1.67 -1.97
C ILE A 812 -33.28 -2.43 -0.69
N HIS A 813 -34.34 -3.25 -0.74
CA HIS A 813 -34.95 -3.90 0.41
C HIS A 813 -33.96 -4.67 1.32
N PRO A 814 -33.11 -5.58 0.82
CA PRO A 814 -32.16 -6.31 1.67
C PRO A 814 -31.19 -5.38 2.40
N LYS A 815 -30.76 -4.29 1.74
CA LYS A 815 -29.83 -3.32 2.33
C LYS A 815 -30.51 -2.55 3.46
N LEU A 816 -31.76 -2.15 3.27
CA LEU A 816 -32.52 -1.41 4.28
C LEU A 816 -32.92 -2.32 5.47
N GLU A 817 -33.40 -3.53 5.18
CA GLU A 817 -33.75 -4.53 6.21
C GLU A 817 -32.54 -4.86 7.09
N TYR A 818 -31.37 -5.10 6.48
CA TYR A 818 -30.13 -5.34 7.21
C TYR A 818 -29.79 -4.21 8.18
N GLN A 819 -29.86 -2.95 7.72
CA GLN A 819 -29.56 -1.79 8.57
C GLN A 819 -30.58 -1.67 9.72
N LEU A 820 -31.86 -1.89 9.48
CA LEU A 820 -32.88 -1.88 10.56
C LEU A 820 -32.69 -3.03 11.56
N LEU A 821 -32.31 -4.22 11.08
CA LEU A 821 -32.03 -5.38 11.93
C LEU A 821 -30.78 -5.15 12.78
N LEU A 822 -29.74 -4.51 12.22
CA LEU A 822 -28.53 -4.15 12.95
C LEU A 822 -28.85 -3.28 14.18
N ALA A 823 -29.73 -2.28 14.04
CA ALA A 823 -30.18 -1.48 15.20
C ALA A 823 -30.79 -2.35 16.30
N LYS A 824 -31.69 -3.26 15.92
CA LYS A 824 -32.37 -4.15 16.86
C LYS A 824 -31.38 -5.09 17.56
N LYS A 825 -30.43 -5.67 16.83
CA LYS A 825 -29.39 -6.54 17.40
C LYS A 825 -28.54 -5.77 18.41
N VAL A 826 -28.09 -4.56 18.07
CA VAL A 826 -27.22 -3.75 18.93
C VAL A 826 -27.92 -3.31 20.21
N GLN A 827 -29.22 -3.02 20.15
CA GLN A 827 -30.04 -2.72 21.34
C GLN A 827 -30.08 -3.89 22.34
N LEU A 828 -29.90 -5.13 21.89
CA LEU A 828 -29.91 -6.32 22.75
C LEU A 828 -28.54 -6.63 23.35
N ILE A 829 -27.44 -6.15 22.75
CA ILE A 829 -26.07 -6.54 23.14
C ILE A 829 -25.80 -6.27 24.62
N ASP A 830 -26.15 -5.09 25.13
CA ASP A 830 -25.83 -4.74 26.52
C ASP A 830 -26.58 -5.64 27.51
N ALA A 831 -27.86 -5.93 27.23
CA ALA A 831 -28.67 -6.84 28.05
C ALA A 831 -28.16 -8.28 28.00
N LEU A 832 -27.76 -8.75 26.81
CA LEU A 832 -27.19 -10.09 26.63
C LEU A 832 -25.81 -10.22 27.30
N LYS A 833 -24.96 -9.20 27.21
CA LYS A 833 -23.68 -9.13 27.92
C LYS A 833 -23.92 -9.17 29.43
N GLU A 834 -24.88 -8.42 29.96
CA GLU A 834 -25.25 -8.45 31.38
C GLU A 834 -25.72 -9.85 31.83
N LEU A 835 -26.62 -10.49 31.07
CA LEU A 835 -27.08 -11.86 31.34
C LEU A 835 -25.93 -12.88 31.34
N SER A 836 -25.00 -12.77 30.38
CA SER A 836 -23.85 -13.68 30.26
C SER A 836 -22.84 -13.55 31.41
N VAL A 837 -22.77 -12.37 32.05
CA VAL A 837 -21.89 -12.12 33.20
C VAL A 837 -22.45 -12.75 34.48
N HIS A 838 -23.78 -12.85 34.59
CA HIS A 838 -24.46 -13.35 35.78
C HIS A 838 -24.70 -14.86 35.77
N GLU A 839 -24.79 -15.49 34.60
CA GLU A 839 -25.02 -16.93 34.47
C GLU A 839 -23.82 -17.63 33.83
N SER A 840 -23.28 -18.65 34.51
CA SER A 840 -22.13 -19.44 34.04
C SER A 840 -22.47 -20.43 32.92
N ASP A 841 -23.76 -20.67 32.66
CA ASP A 841 -24.25 -21.54 31.60
C ASP A 841 -25.09 -20.73 30.61
N THR A 842 -24.68 -20.66 29.34
CA THR A 842 -25.42 -19.95 28.28
C THR A 842 -26.45 -20.84 27.59
N SER A 843 -26.69 -22.07 28.06
CA SER A 843 -27.66 -23.02 27.47
C SER A 843 -29.10 -22.50 27.43
N PHE A 844 -29.45 -21.52 28.28
CA PHE A 844 -30.78 -20.87 28.27
C PHE A 844 -30.99 -19.89 27.10
N MET A 845 -29.91 -19.42 26.46
CA MET A 845 -29.99 -18.49 25.33
C MET A 845 -30.28 -19.23 24.02
N SER A 846 -31.13 -18.63 23.17
CA SER A 846 -31.33 -19.11 21.79
C SER A 846 -30.02 -19.01 20.99
N GLY A 847 -29.88 -19.81 19.93
CA GLY A 847 -28.72 -19.75 19.03
C GLY A 847 -28.51 -18.35 18.43
N GLU A 848 -29.61 -17.64 18.14
CA GLU A 848 -29.57 -16.26 17.63
C GLU A 848 -28.95 -15.28 18.63
N TYR A 849 -29.32 -15.35 19.91
CA TYR A 849 -28.75 -14.46 20.93
C TYR A 849 -27.29 -14.80 21.25
N LYS A 850 -26.91 -16.07 21.16
CA LYS A 850 -25.50 -16.48 21.27
C LYS A 850 -24.67 -15.88 20.15
N GLN A 851 -25.17 -15.95 18.92
CA GLN A 851 -24.50 -15.35 17.76
C GLN A 851 -24.36 -13.82 17.92
N ILE A 852 -25.40 -13.12 18.38
CA ILE A 852 -25.32 -11.67 18.65
C ILE A 852 -24.25 -11.36 19.71
N LEU A 853 -24.12 -12.21 20.73
CA LEU A 853 -23.12 -12.04 21.79
C LEU A 853 -21.69 -12.30 21.27
N GLU A 854 -21.52 -13.31 20.42
CA GLU A 854 -20.25 -13.65 19.76
C GLU A 854 -19.79 -12.55 18.79
N GLU A 855 -20.72 -11.99 18.01
CA GLU A 855 -20.48 -10.93 17.01
C GLU A 855 -20.62 -9.51 17.58
N ALA A 856 -20.73 -9.35 18.90
CA ALA A 856 -21.16 -8.10 19.52
C ALA A 856 -20.26 -6.90 19.18
N ASP A 857 -18.96 -7.10 19.14
CA ASP A 857 -18.00 -6.03 18.90
C ASP A 857 -18.02 -5.57 17.44
N ASP A 858 -18.22 -6.49 16.50
CA ASP A 858 -18.37 -6.21 15.06
C ASP A 858 -19.69 -5.47 14.78
N LEU A 859 -20.80 -5.94 15.36
CA LEU A 859 -22.11 -5.29 15.26
C LEU A 859 -22.07 -3.86 15.82
N GLN A 860 -21.40 -3.65 16.96
CA GLN A 860 -21.21 -2.30 17.52
C GLN A 860 -20.33 -1.40 16.65
N ALA A 861 -19.29 -1.95 16.02
CA ALA A 861 -18.44 -1.20 15.09
C ALA A 861 -19.21 -0.78 13.84
N GLU A 862 -20.03 -1.66 13.29
CA GLU A 862 -20.86 -1.37 12.12
C GLU A 862 -21.98 -0.37 12.45
N TYR A 863 -22.62 -0.50 13.61
CA TYR A 863 -23.69 0.40 14.05
C TYR A 863 -23.25 1.87 14.15
N LYS A 864 -21.96 2.14 14.41
CA LYS A 864 -21.42 3.51 14.36
C LYS A 864 -21.55 4.16 12.98
N ARG A 865 -21.55 3.35 11.90
CA ARG A 865 -21.66 3.80 10.51
C ARG A 865 -23.11 3.78 10.00
N GLN A 866 -23.98 3.01 10.65
CA GLN A 866 -25.36 2.77 10.24
C GLN A 866 -26.21 4.04 10.01
N PRO A 867 -26.20 5.09 10.87
CA PRO A 867 -27.05 6.27 10.65
C PRO A 867 -26.83 6.91 9.28
N CYS A 868 -25.59 6.99 8.83
CA CYS A 868 -25.22 7.56 7.55
C CYS A 868 -25.61 6.65 6.36
N HIS A 869 -25.58 5.32 6.55
CA HIS A 869 -26.09 4.38 5.55
C HIS A 869 -27.62 4.47 5.40
N LEU A 870 -28.35 4.58 6.51
CA LEU A 870 -29.81 4.74 6.50
C LEU A 870 -30.24 6.07 5.86
N GLU A 871 -29.60 7.18 6.24
CA GLU A 871 -29.87 8.49 5.63
C GLU A 871 -29.69 8.47 4.11
N ARG A 872 -28.63 7.80 3.63
CA ARG A 872 -28.38 7.61 2.20
C ARG A 872 -29.48 6.79 1.51
N LEU A 873 -29.90 5.68 2.11
CA LEU A 873 -30.98 4.84 1.57
C LEU A 873 -32.31 5.62 1.52
N TYR A 874 -32.62 6.37 2.58
CA TYR A 874 -33.83 7.20 2.65
C TYR A 874 -33.81 8.30 1.60
N GLY A 875 -32.66 8.96 1.41
CA GLY A 875 -32.44 9.94 0.35
C GLY A 875 -32.72 9.34 -1.03
N MET A 876 -32.14 8.17 -1.33
CA MET A 876 -32.34 7.50 -2.62
C MET A 876 -33.79 7.07 -2.86
N ILE A 877 -34.49 6.54 -1.85
CA ILE A 877 -35.91 6.20 -1.97
C ILE A 877 -36.76 7.47 -2.19
N THR A 878 -36.40 8.56 -1.51
CA THR A 878 -37.08 9.85 -1.65
C THR A 878 -36.90 10.42 -3.06
N ASP A 879 -35.68 10.38 -3.59
CA ASP A 879 -35.39 10.83 -4.96
C ASP A 879 -36.09 9.96 -5.99
N LEU A 880 -36.08 8.63 -5.81
CA LEU A 880 -36.82 7.67 -6.64
C LEU A 880 -38.32 8.00 -6.69
N TYR A 881 -38.90 8.32 -5.54
CA TYR A 881 -40.30 8.73 -5.43
C TYR A 881 -40.56 10.05 -6.17
N ILE A 882 -39.75 11.08 -5.93
CA ILE A 882 -39.90 12.39 -6.58
C ILE A 882 -39.76 12.24 -8.11
N ASP A 883 -38.78 11.49 -8.58
CA ASP A 883 -38.51 11.32 -10.01
C ASP A 883 -39.62 10.54 -10.73
N LYS A 884 -40.16 9.49 -10.11
CA LYS A 884 -41.33 8.76 -10.64
C LYS A 884 -42.48 9.71 -10.97
N PHE A 885 -42.86 10.55 -10.03
CA PHE A 885 -43.99 11.47 -10.22
C PHE A 885 -43.63 12.68 -11.09
N LYS A 886 -42.35 13.10 -11.11
CA LYS A 886 -41.84 14.12 -12.04
C LYS A 886 -42.02 13.70 -13.49
N PHE A 887 -41.77 12.43 -13.84
CA PHE A 887 -42.04 11.91 -15.21
C PHE A 887 -43.54 11.83 -15.54
N LYS A 888 -44.41 11.70 -14.54
CA LYS A 888 -45.88 11.82 -14.66
C LYS A 888 -46.37 13.28 -14.69
N GLY A 889 -45.48 14.27 -14.57
CA GLY A 889 -45.81 15.69 -14.56
C GLY A 889 -46.41 16.19 -13.24
N GLN A 890 -46.24 15.44 -12.14
CA GLN A 890 -46.77 15.75 -10.82
C GLN A 890 -45.66 16.18 -9.85
N ASN A 891 -45.94 17.15 -8.97
CA ASN A 891 -45.02 17.56 -7.91
C ASN A 891 -45.49 16.99 -6.57
N VAL A 892 -44.74 16.03 -6.05
CA VAL A 892 -45.07 15.28 -4.83
C VAL A 892 -44.19 15.64 -3.62
N LYS A 893 -43.42 16.74 -3.68
CA LYS A 893 -42.53 17.16 -2.59
C LYS A 893 -43.26 17.34 -1.25
N GLY A 894 -44.52 17.74 -1.26
CA GLY A 894 -45.35 17.85 -0.06
C GLY A 894 -45.68 16.52 0.63
N LYS A 895 -45.58 15.39 -0.07
CA LYS A 895 -45.82 14.03 0.48
C LYS A 895 -44.55 13.38 1.05
N VAL A 896 -43.38 14.02 0.94
CA VAL A 896 -42.09 13.48 1.44
C VAL A 896 -42.12 13.20 2.95
N PRO A 897 -42.67 14.05 3.83
CA PRO A 897 -42.76 13.72 5.26
C PRO A 897 -43.56 12.44 5.53
N ALA A 898 -44.64 12.20 4.79
CA ALA A 898 -45.43 10.97 4.92
C ALA A 898 -44.67 9.73 4.41
N LEU A 899 -43.83 9.88 3.37
CA LEU A 899 -42.94 8.80 2.93
C LEU A 899 -41.91 8.45 4.02
N LEU A 900 -41.35 9.44 4.70
CA LEU A 900 -40.42 9.21 5.81
C LEU A 900 -41.08 8.44 6.96
N GLU A 901 -42.35 8.74 7.29
CA GLU A 901 -43.11 7.97 8.29
C GLU A 901 -43.31 6.50 7.87
N VAL A 902 -43.49 6.23 6.58
CA VAL A 902 -43.57 4.86 6.03
C VAL A 902 -42.21 4.16 6.12
N LEU A 903 -41.11 4.87 5.89
CA LEU A 903 -39.76 4.32 6.02
C LEU A 903 -39.39 4.05 7.48
N ASP A 904 -39.82 4.89 8.42
CA ASP A 904 -39.60 4.67 9.85
C ASP A 904 -40.38 3.44 10.37
N ASN A 905 -41.54 3.16 9.78
CA ASN A 905 -42.35 1.96 10.04
C ASN A 905 -42.23 0.94 8.88
N TYR A 906 -41.00 0.73 8.42
CA TYR A 906 -40.70 0.02 7.17
C TYR A 906 -41.44 -1.32 7.03
N ASP A 907 -42.23 -1.40 5.96
CA ASP A 907 -42.75 -2.63 5.37
C ASP A 907 -42.71 -2.49 3.84
N LEU A 908 -42.17 -3.49 3.14
CA LEU A 908 -41.95 -3.42 1.70
C LEU A 908 -43.27 -3.29 0.93
N GLN A 909 -44.31 -4.02 1.34
CA GLN A 909 -45.61 -3.98 0.65
C GLN A 909 -46.27 -2.61 0.82
N THR A 910 -46.23 -2.07 2.03
CA THR A 910 -46.74 -0.73 2.34
C THR A 910 -45.98 0.35 1.57
N LEU A 911 -44.65 0.23 1.46
CA LEU A 911 -43.83 1.17 0.68
C LEU A 911 -44.18 1.11 -0.82
N VAL A 912 -44.27 -0.09 -1.40
CA VAL A 912 -44.68 -0.27 -2.80
C VAL A 912 -46.08 0.30 -3.03
N GLN A 913 -47.02 0.00 -2.14
CA GLN A 913 -48.38 0.54 -2.20
C GLN A 913 -48.39 2.07 -2.12
N PHE A 914 -47.56 2.67 -1.26
CA PHE A 914 -47.43 4.13 -1.16
C PHE A 914 -46.95 4.75 -2.48
N PHE A 915 -46.01 4.09 -3.18
CA PHE A 915 -45.55 4.49 -4.51
C PHE A 915 -46.65 4.36 -5.58
N GLU A 916 -47.62 3.46 -5.42
CA GLU A 916 -48.74 3.25 -6.36
C GLU A 916 -49.93 4.18 -6.10
N THR A 917 -50.30 4.40 -4.84
CA THR A 917 -51.52 5.13 -4.45
C THR A 917 -51.39 6.63 -4.43
N SER A 918 -50.18 7.18 -4.39
CA SER A 918 -49.94 8.61 -4.14
C SER A 918 -50.16 9.56 -5.34
N ALA A 919 -51.12 9.26 -6.22
CA ALA A 919 -51.70 10.24 -7.15
C ALA A 919 -52.47 11.35 -6.41
#